data_AF-A0AAW9CR90-F1
#
_entry.id   AF-A0AAW9CR90-F1
#
_cell.length_a   1.000
_cell.length_b   1.000
_cell.length_c   1.000
_cell.angle_alpha   90.00
_cell.angle_beta   90.00
_cell.angle_gamma   90.00
#
_symmetry.space_group_name_H-M   'P 1'
#
loop_
_entity.id
_entity.type
_entity.pdbx_description
1 polymer ?
#
loop_
_entity_poly.entity_id
_entity_poly.type
_entity_poly.pdbx_seq_one_letter_code
_entity_poly.pdbx_strand_id
1 'polypeptide(L)'
;MLAKSGKFLRVVFALFALAFAFSPGGARAATNQLLLLVPDTLTLPDPRVSAWLDSAQEEGLQIQVITDSQFMQAGAALSQYPGLILPDQVHTVADDTLVTAIQNYALNGGKVMLVYDFGVLNSAGFYPIPKSRFSSMVGVDYVLYDQLGANTIGLGNVTGMSSWLRTIQVPPGKSMPWTTTSAATTTSALLTAATGTTSTASSSTVMYLSASPSNPGGLKNYNHSAWFGYTLPKGGKGKFTSTSPKLTGFVTGKPVKSGTYSASSLTTTSTTSTTTTAKTNTLLATTSAQTDTLEGISGYVYGFLTYPSFVTQGTYTGTTILTSPSFGLVSGYNVYGNGGVLFVNLPLAYLDGQTDGMLIHGFLHYFGTNLLKLPSLSNLPKAKGGLVFQWHFCAEDQIQPALYLKSLGVWNNGPFTMAVTAGPDEATFGDGDGINLDNNPTAINLMKYFISKGDHVGSQGGWIHDYWGLYASETNQSTFQQYLVLNHQAVTAATGRPDTEYASPEGNAPTWAITWLESNGFNGYYFTGHTGSEPTRAYRNGALLNPGLWAYPVMPFGKYATFEEFQLYSVPTTDVINWYTSLINFVASNRTSRLIYAHPLGASSYTDVLTSIFTQANALKLLGQFTWYTMSDITNFNRSRLNVTWSATDMGSSWAFAASHPTSLANMTWLLPKAAYAQPVVTLGSATVVGTDTTNWLVIANGGTSLTFTSAKVQ
;
A
#
# COMPACT_ATOMS: atom_id res chain seq x y z
N MET A 1 -37.87 4.89 -3.86
CA MET A 1 -38.25 3.51 -4.24
C MET A 1 -37.34 2.89 -5.33
N LEU A 2 -36.03 3.19 -5.37
CA LEU A 2 -35.10 2.66 -6.39
C LEU A 2 -34.07 1.63 -5.88
N ALA A 3 -34.11 1.20 -4.62
CA ALA A 3 -33.08 0.34 -4.03
C ALA A 3 -33.31 -1.19 -4.20
N LYS A 4 -34.39 -1.62 -4.87
CA LYS A 4 -34.75 -3.05 -4.98
C LYS A 4 -34.35 -3.74 -6.30
N SER A 5 -33.93 -3.02 -7.34
CA SER A 5 -33.63 -3.62 -8.66
C SER A 5 -32.22 -4.20 -8.79
N GLY A 6 -31.24 -3.75 -7.99
CA GLY A 6 -29.85 -4.21 -8.08
C GLY A 6 -29.59 -5.61 -7.51
N LYS A 7 -30.37 -6.05 -6.52
CA LYS A 7 -30.23 -7.39 -5.92
C LYS A 7 -30.80 -8.50 -6.82
N PHE A 8 -31.86 -8.22 -7.57
CA PHE A 8 -32.47 -9.19 -8.48
C PHE A 8 -31.57 -9.48 -9.68
N LEU A 9 -30.86 -8.46 -10.20
CA LEU A 9 -29.95 -8.63 -11.33
C LEU A 9 -28.72 -9.48 -10.97
N ARG A 10 -28.19 -9.38 -9.74
CA ARG A 10 -27.05 -10.21 -9.27
C ARG A 10 -27.42 -11.70 -9.11
N VAL A 11 -28.66 -12.00 -8.73
CA VAL A 11 -29.15 -13.39 -8.63
C VAL A 11 -29.35 -14.02 -10.01
N VAL A 12 -29.78 -13.23 -11.01
CA VAL A 12 -29.94 -13.72 -12.39
C VAL A 12 -28.59 -13.97 -13.07
N PHE A 13 -27.55 -13.16 -12.79
CA PHE A 13 -26.20 -13.42 -13.28
C PHE A 13 -25.53 -14.63 -12.61
N ALA A 14 -25.78 -14.87 -11.31
CA ALA A 14 -25.32 -16.07 -10.62
C ALA A 14 -25.94 -17.36 -11.18
N LEU A 15 -27.20 -17.29 -11.65
CA LEU A 15 -27.89 -18.41 -12.29
C LEU A 15 -27.43 -18.68 -13.74
N PHE A 16 -26.99 -17.65 -14.47
CA PHE A 16 -26.42 -17.83 -15.82
C PHE A 16 -25.00 -18.43 -15.80
N ALA A 17 -24.21 -18.18 -14.75
CA ALA A 17 -22.91 -18.81 -14.56
C ALA A 17 -22.99 -20.32 -14.23
N LEU A 18 -24.14 -20.79 -13.72
CA LEU A 18 -24.34 -22.19 -13.35
C LEU A 18 -24.64 -23.12 -14.54
N ALA A 19 -25.06 -22.58 -15.69
CA ALA A 19 -25.59 -23.38 -16.80
C ALA A 19 -24.52 -23.98 -17.75
N PHE A 20 -23.24 -23.62 -17.62
CA PHE A 20 -22.16 -24.13 -18.48
C PHE A 20 -21.25 -25.19 -17.83
N ALA A 21 -21.58 -25.66 -16.63
CA ALA A 21 -20.62 -26.40 -15.80
C ALA A 21 -20.83 -27.93 -15.74
N PHE A 22 -21.36 -28.62 -16.76
CA PHE A 22 -21.38 -30.09 -16.72
C PHE A 22 -21.19 -30.77 -18.08
N SER A 23 -19.92 -30.91 -18.47
CA SER A 23 -19.46 -31.99 -19.35
C SER A 23 -18.25 -32.67 -18.69
N PRO A 24 -18.29 -33.97 -18.37
CA PRO A 24 -17.17 -34.66 -17.74
C PRO A 24 -16.12 -35.06 -18.80
N GLY A 25 -14.84 -34.80 -18.51
CA GLY A 25 -13.71 -35.43 -19.22
C GLY A 25 -12.67 -34.52 -19.89
N GLY A 26 -12.77 -33.19 -19.79
CA GLY A 26 -11.74 -32.27 -20.31
C GLY A 26 -10.87 -31.66 -19.20
N ALA A 27 -9.58 -31.42 -19.47
CA ALA A 27 -8.77 -30.51 -18.67
C ALA A 27 -9.51 -29.17 -18.53
N ARG A 28 -9.74 -28.71 -17.30
CA ARG A 28 -10.51 -27.48 -17.05
C ARG A 28 -9.61 -26.26 -17.28
N ALA A 29 -10.15 -25.26 -17.98
CA ALA A 29 -9.46 -24.02 -18.34
C ALA A 29 -8.95 -23.27 -17.09
N ALA A 30 -7.67 -22.90 -17.07
CA ALA A 30 -7.15 -22.00 -16.05
C ALA A 30 -7.89 -20.65 -16.04
N THR A 31 -8.01 -20.07 -14.84
CA THR A 31 -8.66 -18.78 -14.57
C THR A 31 -7.61 -17.80 -14.03
N ASN A 32 -7.86 -16.50 -14.16
CA ASN A 32 -7.06 -15.44 -13.53
C ASN A 32 -7.40 -15.20 -12.05
N GLN A 33 -8.21 -16.05 -11.43
CA GLN A 33 -8.64 -15.91 -10.05
C GLN A 33 -7.69 -16.62 -9.09
N LEU A 34 -7.29 -15.91 -8.04
CA LEU A 34 -6.61 -16.47 -6.87
C LEU A 34 -7.67 -17.03 -5.91
N LEU A 35 -7.33 -18.08 -5.17
CA LEU A 35 -8.16 -18.57 -4.07
C LEU A 35 -7.77 -17.88 -2.76
N LEU A 36 -8.75 -17.55 -1.92
CA LEU A 36 -8.54 -17.14 -0.53
C LEU A 36 -9.24 -18.14 0.38
N LEU A 37 -8.46 -18.91 1.12
CA LEU A 37 -8.97 -20.01 1.94
C LEU A 37 -9.47 -19.51 3.31
N VAL A 38 -10.71 -19.82 3.64
CA VAL A 38 -11.36 -19.45 4.90
C VAL A 38 -11.95 -20.68 5.60
N PRO A 39 -12.09 -20.68 6.94
CA PRO A 39 -12.68 -21.82 7.62
C PRO A 39 -14.17 -21.90 7.32
N ASP A 40 -14.74 -23.12 7.31
CA ASP A 40 -16.16 -23.36 7.05
C ASP A 40 -17.10 -22.61 8.02
N THR A 41 -16.60 -22.27 9.22
CA THR A 41 -17.34 -21.59 10.28
C THR A 41 -17.35 -20.06 10.14
N LEU A 42 -16.56 -19.49 9.22
CA LEU A 42 -16.49 -18.04 9.06
C LEU A 42 -17.79 -17.49 8.47
N THR A 43 -18.37 -16.49 9.16
CA THR A 43 -19.50 -15.74 8.63
C THR A 43 -18.99 -14.55 7.82
N LEU A 44 -19.45 -14.43 6.57
CA LEU A 44 -19.17 -13.30 5.70
C LEU A 44 -20.33 -12.27 5.71
N PRO A 45 -20.06 -10.97 5.55
CA PRO A 45 -18.72 -10.36 5.37
C PRO A 45 -17.93 -10.31 6.69
N ASP A 46 -16.63 -10.58 6.61
CA ASP A 46 -15.67 -10.38 7.70
C ASP A 46 -14.67 -9.29 7.27
N PRO A 47 -14.42 -8.23 8.07
CA PRO A 47 -13.53 -7.14 7.68
C PRO A 47 -12.11 -7.59 7.30
N ARG A 48 -11.60 -8.66 7.91
CA ARG A 48 -10.26 -9.19 7.60
C ARG A 48 -10.23 -9.86 6.23
N VAL A 49 -11.32 -10.52 5.84
CA VAL A 49 -11.49 -11.05 4.48
C VAL A 49 -11.72 -9.90 3.49
N SER A 50 -12.52 -8.89 3.86
CA SER A 50 -12.75 -7.71 3.03
C SER A 50 -11.45 -6.98 2.71
N ALA A 51 -10.51 -6.84 3.66
CA ALA A 51 -9.20 -6.23 3.42
C ALA A 51 -8.45 -6.94 2.27
N TRP A 52 -8.39 -8.28 2.28
CA TRP A 52 -7.79 -9.05 1.18
C TRP A 52 -8.47 -8.82 -0.16
N LEU A 53 -9.81 -8.85 -0.19
CA LEU A 53 -10.58 -8.64 -1.42
C LEU A 53 -10.40 -7.21 -1.94
N ASP A 54 -10.34 -6.25 -1.04
CA ASP A 54 -10.26 -4.84 -1.36
C ASP A 54 -8.86 -4.46 -1.88
N SER A 55 -7.81 -4.90 -1.20
CA SER A 55 -6.42 -4.71 -1.67
C SER A 55 -6.19 -5.43 -3.00
N ALA A 56 -6.73 -6.64 -3.20
CA ALA A 56 -6.60 -7.34 -4.48
C ALA A 56 -7.34 -6.61 -5.62
N GLN A 57 -8.53 -6.08 -5.35
CA GLN A 57 -9.25 -5.26 -6.32
C GLN A 57 -8.48 -3.99 -6.66
N GLU A 58 -7.83 -3.35 -5.69
CA GLU A 58 -6.95 -2.19 -5.89
C GLU A 58 -5.73 -2.56 -6.75
N GLU A 59 -5.08 -3.70 -6.50
CA GLU A 59 -4.00 -4.25 -7.35
C GLU A 59 -4.47 -4.77 -8.72
N GLY A 60 -5.79 -4.83 -8.95
CA GLY A 60 -6.36 -5.30 -10.21
C GLY A 60 -6.31 -6.80 -10.40
N LEU A 61 -6.23 -7.54 -9.30
CA LEU A 61 -6.30 -8.99 -9.22
C LEU A 61 -7.72 -9.43 -8.86
N GLN A 62 -8.02 -10.69 -9.10
CA GLN A 62 -9.31 -11.29 -8.74
C GLN A 62 -9.09 -12.37 -7.70
N ILE A 63 -9.85 -12.32 -6.61
CA ILE A 63 -9.86 -13.33 -5.56
C ILE A 63 -11.24 -13.97 -5.49
N GLN A 64 -11.26 -15.30 -5.42
CA GLN A 64 -12.41 -16.09 -5.06
C GLN A 64 -12.22 -16.65 -3.65
N VAL A 65 -13.18 -16.40 -2.77
CA VAL A 65 -13.22 -17.02 -1.44
C VAL A 65 -13.64 -18.48 -1.57
N ILE A 66 -12.94 -19.37 -0.88
CA ILE A 66 -13.22 -20.80 -0.84
C ILE A 66 -13.13 -21.30 0.60
N THR A 67 -14.08 -22.14 1.02
CA THR A 67 -14.04 -22.73 2.36
C THR A 67 -13.19 -24.02 2.39
N ASP A 68 -12.80 -24.47 3.58
CA ASP A 68 -12.07 -25.73 3.76
C ASP A 68 -12.74 -26.92 3.07
N SER A 69 -14.03 -27.12 3.32
CA SER A 69 -14.80 -28.21 2.71
C SER A 69 -14.82 -28.09 1.18
N GLN A 70 -15.00 -26.87 0.65
CA GLN A 70 -15.02 -26.64 -0.80
C GLN A 70 -13.65 -26.91 -1.44
N PHE A 71 -12.57 -26.47 -0.79
CA PHE A 71 -11.21 -26.68 -1.27
C PHE A 71 -10.86 -28.17 -1.33
N MET A 72 -11.17 -28.92 -0.26
CA MET A 72 -10.93 -30.37 -0.22
C MET A 72 -11.80 -31.14 -1.22
N GLN A 73 -13.05 -30.70 -1.45
CA GLN A 73 -13.95 -31.32 -2.43
C GLN A 73 -13.59 -30.99 -3.88
N ALA A 74 -12.95 -29.85 -4.14
CA ALA A 74 -12.63 -29.42 -5.50
C ALA A 74 -11.66 -30.37 -6.22
N GLY A 75 -10.78 -31.06 -5.49
CA GLY A 75 -9.87 -32.08 -6.04
C GLY A 75 -9.11 -31.58 -7.26
N ALA A 76 -9.20 -32.30 -8.38
CA ALA A 76 -8.52 -31.94 -9.63
C ALA A 76 -8.96 -30.57 -10.21
N ALA A 77 -10.14 -30.05 -9.83
CA ALA A 77 -10.58 -28.73 -10.28
C ALA A 77 -9.71 -27.60 -9.71
N LEU A 78 -8.94 -27.83 -8.64
CA LEU A 78 -8.01 -26.83 -8.10
C LEU A 78 -6.92 -26.43 -9.09
N SER A 79 -6.58 -27.30 -10.06
CA SER A 79 -5.59 -27.01 -11.11
C SER A 79 -5.93 -25.82 -11.99
N GLN A 80 -7.20 -25.38 -12.01
CA GLN A 80 -7.62 -24.19 -12.74
C GLN A 80 -7.22 -22.88 -12.06
N TYR A 81 -6.94 -22.92 -10.74
CA TYR A 81 -6.55 -21.74 -9.98
C TYR A 81 -5.01 -21.71 -9.86
N PRO A 82 -4.36 -20.64 -10.32
CA PRO A 82 -2.90 -20.55 -10.34
C PRO A 82 -2.30 -20.32 -8.94
N GLY A 83 -3.07 -19.76 -8.00
CA GLY A 83 -2.58 -19.37 -6.69
C GLY A 83 -3.59 -19.55 -5.56
N LEU A 84 -3.10 -19.91 -4.39
CA LEU A 84 -3.84 -20.05 -3.14
C LEU A 84 -3.26 -19.10 -2.09
N ILE A 85 -4.08 -18.25 -1.51
CA ILE A 85 -3.75 -17.37 -0.39
C ILE A 85 -4.28 -17.99 0.89
N LEU A 86 -3.41 -18.08 1.88
CA LEU A 86 -3.69 -18.55 3.23
C LEU A 86 -3.59 -17.33 4.18
N PRO A 87 -4.72 -16.68 4.51
CA PRO A 87 -4.72 -15.36 5.14
C PRO A 87 -4.38 -15.40 6.64
N ASP A 88 -3.79 -14.32 7.14
CA ASP A 88 -3.59 -14.09 8.57
C ASP A 88 -4.92 -13.82 9.30
N GLN A 89 -4.94 -14.11 10.61
CA GLN A 89 -6.03 -13.92 11.57
C GLN A 89 -7.35 -14.66 11.32
N VAL A 90 -7.71 -14.90 10.06
CA VAL A 90 -9.00 -15.46 9.64
C VAL A 90 -9.03 -16.96 9.90
N HIS A 91 -7.91 -17.65 9.67
CA HIS A 91 -7.84 -19.11 9.67
C HIS A 91 -6.64 -19.64 10.46
N THR A 92 -6.68 -19.46 11.77
CA THR A 92 -5.56 -19.84 12.67
C THR A 92 -5.59 -21.30 13.10
N VAL A 93 -6.71 -22.00 12.89
CA VAL A 93 -6.94 -23.40 13.27
C VAL A 93 -7.17 -24.22 12.03
N ALA A 94 -6.24 -25.12 11.69
CA ALA A 94 -6.39 -26.03 10.55
C ALA A 94 -6.27 -27.48 11.02
N ASP A 95 -7.09 -28.39 10.49
CA ASP A 95 -6.91 -29.83 10.69
C ASP A 95 -5.81 -30.41 9.78
N ASP A 96 -5.33 -31.61 10.10
CA ASP A 96 -4.22 -32.24 9.37
C ASP A 96 -4.61 -32.69 7.94
N THR A 97 -5.89 -32.94 7.70
CA THR A 97 -6.40 -33.28 6.36
C THR A 97 -6.32 -32.06 5.45
N LEU A 98 -6.74 -30.89 5.94
CA LEU A 98 -6.62 -29.63 5.23
C LEU A 98 -5.15 -29.26 4.96
N VAL A 99 -4.28 -29.39 5.97
CA VAL A 99 -2.84 -29.15 5.80
C VAL A 99 -2.26 -30.05 4.70
N THR A 100 -2.62 -31.34 4.70
CA THR A 100 -2.20 -32.30 3.68
C THR A 100 -2.75 -31.91 2.30
N ALA A 101 -4.01 -31.46 2.21
CA ALA A 101 -4.62 -31.02 0.96
C ALA A 101 -3.89 -29.79 0.38
N ILE A 102 -3.51 -28.82 1.21
CA ILE A 102 -2.73 -27.64 0.81
C ILE A 102 -1.34 -28.04 0.31
N GLN A 103 -0.65 -28.93 1.03
CA GLN A 103 0.65 -29.46 0.61
C GLN A 103 0.54 -30.18 -0.73
N ASN A 104 -0.50 -31.00 -0.92
CA ASN A 104 -0.77 -31.69 -2.18
C ASN A 104 -1.06 -30.70 -3.32
N TYR A 105 -1.81 -29.63 -3.08
CA TYR A 105 -2.02 -28.58 -4.07
C TYR A 105 -0.69 -27.99 -4.56
N ALA A 106 0.23 -27.67 -3.62
CA ALA A 106 1.55 -27.18 -3.98
C ALA A 106 2.41 -28.23 -4.71
N LEU A 107 2.43 -29.48 -4.24
CA LEU A 107 3.16 -30.58 -4.89
C LEU A 107 2.73 -30.78 -6.35
N ASN A 108 1.45 -30.56 -6.65
CA ASN A 108 0.86 -30.70 -7.98
C ASN A 108 0.98 -29.45 -8.86
N GLY A 109 1.81 -28.46 -8.49
CA GLY A 109 2.10 -27.30 -9.33
C GLY A 109 1.48 -25.98 -8.85
N GLY A 110 0.56 -26.04 -7.89
CA GLY A 110 -0.04 -24.84 -7.30
C GLY A 110 0.99 -23.98 -6.57
N LYS A 111 0.79 -22.66 -6.57
CA LYS A 111 1.59 -21.77 -5.71
C LYS A 111 0.76 -21.30 -4.52
N VAL A 112 1.38 -21.27 -3.35
CA VAL A 112 0.74 -20.91 -2.09
C VAL A 112 1.37 -19.64 -1.55
N MET A 113 0.58 -18.65 -1.18
CA MET A 113 1.00 -17.52 -0.35
C MET A 113 0.57 -17.82 1.09
N LEU A 114 1.53 -18.23 1.93
CA LEU A 114 1.30 -18.57 3.33
C LEU A 114 1.59 -17.36 4.22
N VAL A 115 0.55 -16.82 4.85
CA VAL A 115 0.64 -15.57 5.61
C VAL A 115 0.58 -15.83 7.12
N TYR A 116 1.63 -15.41 7.81
CA TYR A 116 1.76 -15.29 9.25
C TYR A 116 1.24 -16.48 10.09
N ASP A 117 0.04 -16.36 10.66
CA ASP A 117 -0.53 -17.27 11.65
C ASP A 117 -1.58 -18.23 11.07
N PHE A 118 -1.67 -18.35 9.75
CA PHE A 118 -2.53 -19.36 9.12
C PHE A 118 -2.17 -20.78 9.60
N GLY A 119 -3.18 -21.53 10.07
CA GLY A 119 -3.05 -22.92 10.50
C GLY A 119 -2.04 -23.16 11.62
N VAL A 120 -1.69 -22.10 12.38
CA VAL A 120 -0.72 -22.10 13.48
C VAL A 120 -1.13 -23.04 14.63
N LEU A 121 -2.44 -23.28 14.80
CA LEU A 121 -3.00 -24.25 15.72
C LEU A 121 -3.56 -25.47 14.97
N ASN A 122 -3.46 -26.65 15.58
CA ASN A 122 -4.17 -27.85 15.14
C ASN A 122 -5.67 -27.79 15.49
N SER A 123 -6.45 -28.76 15.02
CA SER A 123 -7.90 -28.84 15.27
C SER A 123 -8.28 -28.95 16.75
N ALA A 124 -7.35 -29.37 17.62
CA ALA A 124 -7.54 -29.39 19.07
C ALA A 124 -7.22 -28.04 19.74
N GLY A 125 -6.83 -27.02 18.98
CA GLY A 125 -6.52 -25.68 19.48
C GLY A 125 -5.13 -25.53 20.07
N PHE A 126 -4.19 -26.44 19.77
CA PHE A 126 -2.82 -26.40 20.29
C PHE A 126 -1.81 -26.09 19.20
N TYR A 127 -0.71 -25.44 19.58
CA TYR A 127 0.45 -25.32 18.71
C TYR A 127 1.04 -26.72 18.42
N PRO A 128 1.30 -27.05 17.15
CA PRO A 128 1.98 -28.28 16.80
C PRO A 128 3.38 -28.35 17.42
N ILE A 129 3.77 -29.53 17.89
CA ILE A 129 5.10 -29.79 18.46
C ILE A 129 5.96 -30.53 17.43
N PRO A 130 7.23 -30.14 17.24
CA PRO A 130 7.92 -29.01 17.88
C PRO A 130 7.75 -27.67 17.13
N LYS A 131 7.14 -27.67 15.94
CA LYS A 131 7.10 -26.56 14.99
C LYS A 131 5.87 -26.62 14.08
N SER A 132 5.62 -25.56 13.31
CA SER A 132 4.53 -25.52 12.31
C SER A 132 4.54 -26.73 11.39
N ARG A 133 3.34 -27.24 11.10
CA ARG A 133 3.10 -28.31 10.12
C ARG A 133 3.43 -27.91 8.68
N PHE A 134 3.59 -26.61 8.41
CA PHE A 134 4.05 -26.09 7.11
C PHE A 134 5.57 -25.88 7.02
N SER A 135 6.35 -26.14 8.08
CA SER A 135 7.80 -25.86 8.10
C SER A 135 8.55 -26.56 6.96
N SER A 136 8.16 -27.79 6.59
CA SER A 136 8.75 -28.53 5.46
C SER A 136 8.46 -27.89 4.10
N MET A 137 7.26 -27.32 3.94
CA MET A 137 6.86 -26.60 2.74
C MET A 137 7.59 -25.26 2.65
N VAL A 138 7.64 -24.52 3.77
CA VAL A 138 8.32 -23.22 3.88
C VAL A 138 9.82 -23.34 3.72
N GLY A 139 10.44 -24.41 4.21
CA GLY A 139 11.89 -24.63 4.17
C GLY A 139 12.65 -24.03 5.37
N VAL A 140 11.95 -23.51 6.38
CA VAL A 140 12.51 -23.15 7.69
C VAL A 140 11.54 -23.55 8.80
N ASP A 141 12.07 -23.70 10.01
CA ASP A 141 11.29 -23.99 11.19
C ASP A 141 10.72 -22.69 11.76
N TYR A 142 9.41 -22.63 11.93
CA TYR A 142 8.69 -21.48 12.51
C TYR A 142 7.50 -21.96 13.35
N VAL A 143 6.86 -21.07 14.12
CA VAL A 143 5.89 -21.44 15.17
C VAL A 143 6.53 -22.37 16.21
N LEU A 144 7.61 -21.90 16.83
CA LEU A 144 8.45 -22.66 17.75
C LEU A 144 7.93 -22.56 19.19
N TYR A 145 6.62 -22.67 19.38
CA TYR A 145 6.00 -22.44 20.69
C TYR A 145 6.46 -23.45 21.75
N ASP A 146 6.73 -24.70 21.36
CA ASP A 146 7.27 -25.73 22.26
C ASP A 146 8.60 -25.30 22.90
N GLN A 147 9.47 -24.67 22.10
CA GLN A 147 10.79 -24.23 22.54
C GLN A 147 10.77 -22.82 23.17
N LEU A 148 10.03 -21.88 22.55
CA LEU A 148 10.11 -20.45 22.85
C LEU A 148 8.92 -19.92 23.67
N GLY A 149 7.86 -20.72 23.82
CA GLY A 149 6.62 -20.34 24.50
C GLY A 149 6.06 -19.02 23.97
N ALA A 150 5.69 -18.14 24.89
CA ALA A 150 5.12 -16.83 24.59
C ALA A 150 6.06 -15.92 23.76
N ASN A 151 7.37 -16.21 23.69
CA ASN A 151 8.35 -15.42 22.94
C ASN A 151 8.57 -15.93 21.51
N THR A 152 7.70 -16.80 20.98
CA THR A 152 7.83 -17.30 19.61
C THR A 152 7.58 -16.24 18.53
N ILE A 153 7.08 -15.04 18.89
CA ILE A 153 6.79 -13.93 17.97
C ILE A 153 7.61 -12.73 18.38
N GLY A 154 8.60 -12.39 17.57
CA GLY A 154 9.43 -11.20 17.76
C GLY A 154 8.81 -9.97 17.13
N LEU A 155 9.01 -8.81 17.74
CA LEU A 155 8.67 -7.50 17.18
C LEU A 155 9.96 -6.76 16.82
N GLY A 156 10.31 -6.74 15.54
CA GLY A 156 11.63 -6.30 15.10
C GLY A 156 11.63 -5.63 13.72
N ASN A 157 12.76 -5.02 13.37
CA ASN A 157 12.88 -4.38 12.06
C ASN A 157 12.87 -5.41 10.93
N VAL A 158 12.41 -4.97 9.77
CA VAL A 158 12.37 -5.74 8.54
C VAL A 158 13.26 -5.08 7.51
N THR A 159 14.16 -5.88 6.94
CA THR A 159 15.16 -5.45 5.97
C THR A 159 15.08 -6.29 4.70
N GLY A 160 15.44 -5.71 3.57
CA GLY A 160 15.52 -6.39 2.28
C GLY A 160 16.50 -5.67 1.37
N MET A 161 16.91 -6.34 0.30
CA MET A 161 17.66 -5.67 -0.77
C MET A 161 16.74 -4.65 -1.45
N SER A 162 17.27 -3.47 -1.79
CA SER A 162 16.53 -2.39 -2.43
C SER A 162 15.76 -2.86 -3.66
N SER A 163 16.35 -3.76 -4.46
CA SER A 163 15.72 -4.35 -5.65
C SER A 163 14.48 -5.18 -5.32
N TRP A 164 14.53 -5.97 -4.24
CA TRP A 164 13.35 -6.67 -3.74
C TRP A 164 12.31 -5.72 -3.19
N LEU A 165 12.72 -4.73 -2.41
CA LEU A 165 11.81 -3.73 -1.85
C LEU A 165 11.05 -3.01 -2.97
N ARG A 166 11.69 -2.62 -4.07
CA ARG A 166 10.98 -2.07 -5.24
C ARG A 166 10.06 -3.10 -5.91
N THR A 167 10.48 -4.36 -5.99
CA THR A 167 9.68 -5.45 -6.59
C THR A 167 8.38 -5.71 -5.81
N ILE A 168 8.43 -5.65 -4.48
CA ILE A 168 7.24 -5.70 -3.60
C ILE A 168 6.67 -4.31 -3.33
N GLN A 169 6.92 -3.35 -4.23
CA GLN A 169 6.37 -2.00 -4.23
C GLN A 169 6.58 -1.14 -2.97
N VAL A 170 7.62 -1.41 -2.18
CA VAL A 170 8.11 -0.47 -1.16
C VAL A 170 8.87 0.66 -1.88
N PRO A 171 8.33 1.89 -1.92
CA PRO A 171 8.93 2.98 -2.70
C PRO A 171 10.22 3.52 -2.07
N PRO A 172 11.11 4.15 -2.86
CA PRO A 172 12.24 4.91 -2.33
C PRO A 172 11.80 5.91 -1.26
N GLY A 173 12.48 5.96 -0.13
CA GLY A 173 12.14 6.80 1.03
C GLY A 173 11.24 6.11 2.07
N LYS A 174 10.42 5.14 1.67
CA LYS A 174 9.74 4.22 2.61
C LYS A 174 10.66 3.09 3.07
N SER A 175 11.82 2.96 2.45
CA SER A 175 12.96 2.21 2.95
C SER A 175 14.22 3.07 2.91
N MET A 176 15.10 2.89 3.89
CA MET A 176 16.35 3.64 4.06
C MET A 176 17.54 2.69 4.24
N PRO A 177 18.77 3.07 3.84
CA PRO A 177 19.95 2.23 3.99
C PRO A 177 20.11 1.66 5.41
N TRP A 178 20.31 0.34 5.50
CA TRP A 178 20.40 -0.37 6.77
C TRP A 178 21.86 -0.74 7.07
N THR A 179 22.33 -0.33 8.25
CA THR A 179 23.67 -0.66 8.76
C THR A 179 23.57 -1.30 10.14
N THR A 180 24.67 -1.91 10.61
CA THR A 180 24.76 -2.42 11.98
C THR A 180 24.55 -1.33 13.04
N THR A 181 25.03 -0.11 12.77
CA THR A 181 24.77 1.07 13.60
C THR A 181 23.28 1.42 13.61
N SER A 182 22.64 1.40 12.43
CA SER A 182 21.19 1.64 12.30
C SER A 182 20.39 0.65 13.15
N ALA A 183 20.78 -0.63 13.17
CA ALA A 183 20.12 -1.66 13.97
C ALA A 183 20.18 -1.32 15.47
N ALA A 184 21.38 -1.04 15.99
CA ALA A 184 21.57 -0.74 17.41
C ALA A 184 20.80 0.51 17.86
N THR A 185 20.90 1.62 17.11
CA THR A 185 20.21 2.88 17.44
C THR A 185 18.70 2.72 17.40
N THR A 186 18.17 1.99 16.42
CA THR A 186 16.73 1.77 16.24
C THR A 186 16.13 0.97 17.39
N THR A 187 16.74 -0.17 17.74
CA THR A 187 16.24 -1.01 18.83
C THR A 187 16.22 -0.26 20.16
N SER A 188 17.27 0.51 20.47
CA SER A 188 17.33 1.32 21.69
C SER A 188 16.30 2.47 21.71
N ALA A 189 16.08 3.13 20.57
CA ALA A 189 15.12 4.24 20.47
C ALA A 189 13.67 3.76 20.64
N LEU A 190 13.29 2.67 19.97
CA LEU A 190 11.94 2.09 20.05
C LEU A 190 11.61 1.58 21.45
N LEU A 191 12.55 0.90 22.11
CA LEU A 191 12.36 0.43 23.48
C LEU A 191 12.15 1.60 24.45
N THR A 192 13.03 2.61 24.40
CA THR A 192 12.91 3.84 25.20
C THR A 192 11.58 4.54 24.98
N ALA A 193 11.18 4.69 23.72
CA ALA A 193 9.92 5.27 23.31
C ALA A 193 8.71 4.53 23.90
N ALA A 194 8.73 3.20 23.83
CA ALA A 194 7.58 2.38 24.17
C ALA A 194 7.45 2.12 25.69
N THR A 195 8.55 2.14 26.45
CA THR A 195 8.51 1.98 27.92
C THR A 195 8.46 3.30 28.69
N GLY A 196 8.67 4.45 28.03
CA GLY A 196 8.71 5.76 28.68
C GLY A 196 9.90 5.95 29.63
N THR A 197 10.90 5.07 29.57
CA THR A 197 12.08 5.08 30.44
C THR A 197 13.33 5.45 29.64
N THR A 198 14.06 6.49 30.04
CA THR A 198 15.34 6.92 29.44
C THR A 198 16.52 5.98 29.71
N SER A 199 16.27 4.75 30.18
CA SER A 199 17.32 3.78 30.45
C SER A 199 18.04 3.39 29.16
N THR A 200 19.37 3.32 29.22
CA THR A 200 20.20 2.67 28.21
C THR A 200 19.73 1.23 28.02
N ALA A 201 18.91 0.99 27.01
CA ALA A 201 18.52 -0.35 26.61
C ALA A 201 19.80 -1.16 26.37
N SER A 202 20.05 -2.16 27.21
CA SER A 202 21.11 -3.14 26.96
C SER A 202 20.85 -3.79 25.61
N SER A 203 21.90 -4.01 24.81
CA SER A 203 21.83 -4.79 23.56
C SER A 203 21.28 -6.21 23.75
N SER A 204 21.05 -6.63 25.00
CA SER A 204 20.50 -7.91 25.41
C SER A 204 18.98 -7.95 25.62
N THR A 205 18.21 -6.91 25.22
CA THR A 205 16.75 -6.89 25.37
C THR A 205 16.08 -6.61 24.03
N VAL A 206 15.07 -7.42 23.67
CA VAL A 206 14.26 -7.27 22.46
C VAL A 206 12.77 -7.34 22.79
N MET A 207 11.91 -6.97 21.83
CA MET A 207 10.46 -6.95 21.98
C MET A 207 9.82 -8.23 21.40
N TYR A 208 8.77 -8.72 22.07
CA TYR A 208 7.98 -9.88 21.66
C TYR A 208 6.48 -9.56 21.73
N LEU A 209 5.69 -10.30 20.98
CA LEU A 209 4.24 -10.39 21.20
C LEU A 209 3.91 -11.70 21.92
N SER A 210 3.18 -11.60 23.03
CA SER A 210 2.85 -12.77 23.86
C SER A 210 1.87 -13.70 23.16
N ALA A 211 2.41 -14.76 22.57
CA ALA A 211 1.65 -15.82 21.92
C ALA A 211 0.98 -16.75 22.94
N SER A 212 -0.22 -17.24 22.63
CA SER A 212 -0.90 -18.29 23.39
C SER A 212 -1.96 -18.99 22.51
N PRO A 213 -2.54 -20.13 22.91
CA PRO A 213 -3.64 -20.75 22.16
C PRO A 213 -4.86 -19.83 21.94
N SER A 214 -5.11 -18.88 22.85
CA SER A 214 -6.19 -17.88 22.72
C SER A 214 -5.75 -16.57 22.06
N ASN A 215 -4.46 -16.45 21.73
CA ASN A 215 -3.84 -15.37 20.99
C ASN A 215 -2.76 -15.93 20.04
N PRO A 216 -3.14 -16.77 19.07
CA PRO A 216 -2.20 -17.61 18.32
C PRO A 216 -1.14 -16.82 17.55
N GLY A 217 -1.52 -15.69 16.95
CA GLY A 217 -0.62 -14.76 16.27
C GLY A 217 -0.05 -13.66 17.16
N GLY A 218 -0.31 -13.63 18.47
CA GLY A 218 0.20 -12.59 19.36
C GLY A 218 -0.43 -11.20 19.18
N LEU A 219 -1.34 -11.00 18.22
CA LEU A 219 -1.84 -9.68 17.81
C LEU A 219 -2.91 -9.08 18.72
N LYS A 220 -3.50 -9.87 19.64
CA LYS A 220 -4.50 -9.38 20.57
C LYS A 220 -3.92 -8.26 21.44
N ASN A 221 -4.56 -7.10 21.42
CA ASN A 221 -4.15 -5.86 22.11
C ASN A 221 -2.82 -5.25 21.63
N TYR A 222 -2.17 -5.83 20.62
CA TYR A 222 -1.11 -5.14 19.92
C TYR A 222 -1.72 -3.94 19.20
N ASN A 223 -1.01 -2.81 19.18
CA ASN A 223 -1.38 -1.66 18.38
C ASN A 223 -0.19 -1.32 17.48
N HIS A 224 -0.36 -1.56 16.19
CA HIS A 224 0.62 -1.19 15.18
C HIS A 224 0.36 0.21 14.61
N SER A 225 -0.77 0.85 14.95
CA SER A 225 -1.19 2.12 14.36
C SER A 225 -0.05 3.13 14.31
N ALA A 226 0.39 3.40 13.08
CA ALA A 226 1.49 4.29 12.76
C ALA A 226 0.95 5.47 11.95
N TRP A 227 0.09 6.27 12.59
CA TRP A 227 -0.35 7.55 12.05
C TRP A 227 -0.01 8.66 13.02
N PHE A 228 0.27 9.81 12.42
CA PHE A 228 0.99 10.91 13.01
C PHE A 228 0.30 11.47 14.28
N GLY A 229 1.08 11.80 15.32
CA GLY A 229 0.57 12.42 16.55
C GLY A 229 1.57 13.35 17.24
N TYR A 230 1.13 14.53 17.67
CA TYR A 230 1.90 15.47 18.51
C TYR A 230 1.45 15.44 19.97
N THR A 231 2.32 15.89 20.87
CA THR A 231 1.93 16.31 22.23
C THR A 231 2.46 17.72 22.46
N LEU A 232 1.66 18.56 23.11
CA LEU A 232 2.09 19.88 23.50
C LEU A 232 2.80 19.92 24.87
N PRO A 233 3.71 20.89 25.06
CA PRO A 233 4.00 21.43 26.37
C PRO A 233 2.75 22.04 27.01
N LYS A 234 2.61 21.89 28.32
CA LYS A 234 1.49 22.45 29.10
C LYS A 234 1.43 23.98 28.90
N GLY A 235 0.36 24.49 28.29
CA GLY A 235 0.12 25.93 28.09
C GLY A 235 0.33 26.49 26.68
N GLY A 236 0.51 25.65 25.65
CA GLY A 236 0.45 26.09 24.24
C GLY A 236 1.65 26.90 23.74
N LYS A 237 2.72 27.02 24.54
CA LYS A 237 3.96 27.70 24.15
C LYS A 237 5.14 26.73 24.25
N GLY A 238 5.82 26.50 23.13
CA GLY A 238 7.04 25.70 23.05
C GLY A 238 7.15 24.91 21.74
N LYS A 239 8.29 24.25 21.50
CA LYS A 239 8.48 23.40 20.31
C LYS A 239 7.57 22.18 20.39
N PHE A 240 6.88 21.86 19.30
CA PHE A 240 6.19 20.59 19.12
C PHE A 240 7.17 19.43 19.35
N THR A 241 6.76 18.44 20.16
CA THR A 241 7.50 17.19 20.29
C THR A 241 6.71 16.11 19.56
N SER A 242 7.35 15.49 18.57
CA SER A 242 6.83 14.28 17.93
C SER A 242 6.56 13.24 19.01
N THR A 243 5.36 12.67 19.06
CA THR A 243 5.16 11.49 19.92
C THR A 243 5.79 10.28 19.25
N SER A 244 6.57 9.52 20.01
CA SER A 244 7.07 8.23 19.56
C SER A 244 5.91 7.30 19.17
N PRO A 245 6.15 6.25 18.35
CA PRO A 245 5.11 5.28 18.02
C PRO A 245 4.44 4.76 19.29
N LYS A 246 3.11 4.86 19.38
CA LYS A 246 2.32 4.35 20.53
C LYS A 246 2.12 2.84 20.41
N LEU A 247 3.22 2.10 20.26
CA LEU A 247 3.18 0.63 20.27
C LEU A 247 2.72 0.18 21.65
N THR A 248 1.63 -0.59 21.70
CA THR A 248 1.11 -1.21 22.92
C THR A 248 0.97 -2.70 22.73
N GLY A 249 0.86 -3.47 23.82
CA GLY A 249 0.59 -4.91 23.74
C GLY A 249 1.81 -5.81 23.46
N PHE A 250 3.03 -5.26 23.51
CA PHE A 250 4.28 -6.03 23.46
C PHE A 250 4.85 -6.28 24.87
N VAL A 251 5.75 -7.25 24.97
CA VAL A 251 6.58 -7.52 26.16
C VAL A 251 8.06 -7.47 25.80
N THR A 252 8.93 -7.32 26.80
CA THR A 252 10.38 -7.35 26.59
C THR A 252 10.99 -8.63 27.13
N GLY A 253 12.08 -9.09 26.49
CA GLY A 253 12.78 -10.30 26.91
C GLY A 253 14.20 -10.39 26.35
N LYS A 254 14.93 -11.43 26.75
CA LYS A 254 16.25 -11.73 26.18
C LYS A 254 16.10 -12.19 24.72
N PRO A 255 17.07 -11.88 23.83
CA PRO A 255 17.14 -12.48 22.50
C PRO A 255 17.04 -13.99 22.57
N VAL A 256 16.20 -14.57 21.70
CA VAL A 256 16.13 -16.01 21.48
C VAL A 256 16.98 -16.41 20.28
N LYS A 257 17.31 -17.69 20.17
CA LYS A 257 18.01 -18.22 18.99
C LYS A 257 17.12 -18.07 17.76
N SER A 258 17.64 -17.41 16.72
CA SER A 258 17.04 -17.27 15.40
C SER A 258 18.05 -17.68 14.32
N GLY A 259 17.57 -18.04 13.14
CA GLY A 259 18.41 -18.28 11.97
C GLY A 259 18.95 -16.97 11.40
N THR A 260 20.13 -17.02 10.77
CA THR A 260 20.72 -15.88 10.06
C THR A 260 20.54 -16.08 8.56
N TYR A 261 19.91 -15.12 7.92
CA TYR A 261 19.61 -15.15 6.49
C TYR A 261 20.05 -13.86 5.83
N SER A 262 20.44 -13.94 4.56
CA SER A 262 20.78 -12.77 3.75
C SER A 262 19.72 -12.61 2.67
N ALA A 263 19.17 -11.40 2.55
CA ALA A 263 18.27 -11.07 1.45
C ALA A 263 19.01 -11.26 0.10
N SER A 264 18.36 -11.95 -0.83
CA SER A 264 18.95 -12.20 -2.15
C SER A 264 19.01 -10.90 -2.94
N SER A 265 20.03 -10.69 -3.76
CA SER A 265 20.06 -9.53 -4.68
C SER A 265 19.46 -9.94 -6.03
N LEU A 266 18.59 -9.08 -6.59
CA LEU A 266 18.14 -9.24 -7.98
C LEU A 266 19.13 -8.64 -8.99
N THR A 267 20.08 -7.84 -8.52
CA THR A 267 21.15 -7.29 -9.37
C THR A 267 22.36 -8.21 -9.29
N THR A 268 22.69 -8.89 -10.38
CA THR A 268 23.92 -9.69 -10.44
C THR A 268 25.13 -8.75 -10.48
N THR A 269 25.84 -8.59 -9.37
CA THR A 269 27.22 -8.07 -9.41
C THR A 269 28.11 -9.19 -9.93
N SER A 270 28.41 -9.17 -11.23
CA SER A 270 29.48 -9.97 -11.80
C SER A 270 30.82 -9.52 -11.23
N THR A 271 31.39 -10.29 -10.32
CA THR A 271 32.83 -10.34 -10.07
C THR A 271 33.27 -11.79 -10.09
N THR A 272 33.69 -12.30 -11.27
CA THR A 272 34.62 -13.45 -11.59
C THR A 272 34.41 -14.77 -10.83
N SER A 273 34.37 -16.01 -11.36
CA SER A 273 34.74 -16.73 -12.61
C SER A 273 34.03 -18.10 -12.50
N THR A 274 33.38 -18.72 -13.49
CA THR A 274 33.92 -19.51 -14.61
C THR A 274 32.70 -20.09 -15.38
N THR A 275 32.74 -20.08 -16.71
CA THR A 275 31.91 -20.83 -17.69
C THR A 275 30.64 -21.55 -17.21
N THR A 276 29.46 -21.04 -17.60
CA THR A 276 28.49 -21.70 -18.51
C THR A 276 27.28 -20.80 -18.79
N THR A 277 26.76 -20.94 -20.01
CA THR A 277 25.75 -20.13 -20.69
C THR A 277 24.34 -20.19 -20.07
N ALA A 278 23.79 -19.04 -19.69
CA ALA A 278 22.34 -18.79 -19.69
C ALA A 278 22.09 -17.30 -20.00
N LYS A 279 21.44 -17.04 -21.13
CA LYS A 279 21.01 -15.69 -21.55
C LYS A 279 19.70 -15.35 -20.85
N THR A 280 19.67 -14.28 -20.08
CA THR A 280 18.43 -13.60 -19.69
C THR A 280 18.52 -12.12 -20.06
N ASN A 281 17.43 -11.63 -20.63
CA ASN A 281 17.34 -10.40 -21.40
C ASN A 281 17.55 -9.14 -20.56
N THR A 282 18.25 -8.21 -21.20
CA THR A 282 18.58 -6.84 -20.84
C THR A 282 17.36 -5.98 -20.49
N LEU A 283 17.30 -5.49 -19.25
CA LEU A 283 16.57 -4.28 -18.86
C LEU A 283 17.38 -3.06 -19.33
N LEU A 284 16.75 -2.15 -20.08
CA LEU A 284 17.40 -0.91 -20.54
C LEU A 284 17.68 0.03 -19.36
N ALA A 285 18.90 0.56 -19.37
CA ALA A 285 19.48 1.51 -18.43
C ALA A 285 19.06 2.96 -18.71
N THR A 286 18.98 3.76 -17.63
CA THR A 286 19.61 5.09 -17.33
C THR A 286 18.80 5.71 -16.18
N THR A 287 19.31 6.07 -15.00
CA THR A 287 20.54 6.80 -14.63
C THR A 287 21.07 6.34 -13.25
N SER A 288 22.41 6.19 -13.15
CA SER A 288 23.20 5.52 -12.09
C SER A 288 22.81 4.05 -11.87
N ALA A 289 23.79 3.15 -11.94
CA ALA A 289 23.63 1.81 -11.44
C ALA A 289 23.36 1.95 -9.94
N GLN A 290 22.09 2.01 -9.54
CA GLN A 290 21.72 2.05 -8.14
C GLN A 290 22.22 0.72 -7.56
N THR A 291 23.30 0.80 -6.78
CA THR A 291 23.85 -0.33 -6.06
C THR A 291 22.70 -0.96 -5.29
N ASP A 292 22.50 -2.26 -5.45
CA ASP A 292 21.50 -2.94 -4.65
C ASP A 292 21.98 -2.97 -3.20
N THR A 293 21.37 -2.15 -2.37
CA THR A 293 21.76 -1.96 -0.97
C THR A 293 20.77 -2.67 -0.05
N LEU A 294 21.27 -3.11 1.11
CA LEU A 294 20.39 -3.55 2.18
C LEU A 294 19.70 -2.33 2.77
N GLU A 295 18.37 -2.33 2.78
CA GLU A 295 17.55 -1.26 3.34
C GLU A 295 16.57 -1.82 4.38
N GLY A 296 16.17 -0.97 5.34
CA GLY A 296 15.13 -1.26 6.32
C GLY A 296 13.88 -0.44 6.03
N ILE A 297 12.70 -1.01 6.30
CA ILE A 297 11.44 -0.28 6.11
C ILE A 297 11.33 0.83 7.15
N SER A 298 11.10 2.06 6.70
CA SER A 298 10.95 3.28 7.49
C SER A 298 9.51 3.78 7.47
N GLY A 299 9.15 4.66 8.39
CA GLY A 299 7.87 5.37 8.43
C GLY A 299 8.08 6.85 8.75
N TYR A 300 7.17 7.68 8.25
CA TYR A 300 7.19 9.12 8.47
C TYR A 300 7.25 9.42 9.97
N VAL A 301 8.14 10.33 10.40
CA VAL A 301 8.43 10.71 11.80
C VAL A 301 9.08 9.61 12.66
N TYR A 302 8.70 8.35 12.48
CA TYR A 302 9.14 7.24 13.32
C TYR A 302 10.53 6.71 12.96
N GLY A 303 10.90 6.75 11.68
CA GLY A 303 12.10 6.09 11.17
C GLY A 303 11.85 4.61 10.96
N PHE A 304 12.86 3.77 11.16
CA PHE A 304 12.74 2.33 10.97
C PHE A 304 11.62 1.72 11.82
N LEU A 305 10.67 1.06 11.14
CA LEU A 305 9.50 0.44 11.75
C LEU A 305 9.81 -0.98 12.22
N THR A 306 9.03 -1.47 13.18
CA THR A 306 9.09 -2.85 13.66
C THR A 306 7.80 -3.58 13.33
N TYR A 307 7.94 -4.84 12.93
CA TYR A 307 6.84 -5.70 12.55
C TYR A 307 6.88 -7.00 13.35
N PRO A 308 5.71 -7.56 13.69
CA PRO A 308 5.63 -8.87 14.29
C PRO A 308 5.96 -9.95 13.26
N SER A 309 6.78 -10.92 13.66
CA SER A 309 7.12 -12.10 12.85
C SER A 309 7.41 -13.28 13.77
N PHE A 310 7.03 -14.49 13.37
CA PHE A 310 7.44 -15.70 14.08
C PHE A 310 8.96 -15.85 13.99
N VAL A 311 9.60 -16.22 15.10
CA VAL A 311 11.03 -16.55 15.08
C VAL A 311 11.24 -17.76 14.19
N THR A 312 12.19 -17.65 13.25
CA THR A 312 12.53 -18.74 12.34
C THR A 312 13.91 -19.32 12.67
N GLN A 313 14.07 -20.62 12.50
CA GLN A 313 15.34 -21.33 12.69
C GLN A 313 15.59 -22.32 11.53
N GLY A 314 16.85 -22.75 11.41
CA GLY A 314 17.29 -23.67 10.36
C GLY A 314 18.05 -22.98 9.23
N THR A 315 18.25 -23.71 8.14
CA THR A 315 18.88 -23.21 6.92
C THR A 315 17.81 -23.01 5.87
N TYR A 316 17.83 -21.86 5.18
CA TYR A 316 16.92 -21.59 4.09
C TYR A 316 17.65 -21.65 2.75
N THR A 317 17.16 -22.49 1.84
CA THR A 317 17.72 -22.67 0.49
C THR A 317 16.87 -22.01 -0.59
N GLY A 318 15.71 -21.46 -0.22
CA GLY A 318 14.85 -20.70 -1.13
C GLY A 318 15.39 -19.29 -1.40
N THR A 319 14.62 -18.52 -2.16
CA THR A 319 14.92 -17.11 -2.42
C THR A 319 14.49 -16.26 -1.24
N THR A 320 15.45 -15.68 -0.53
CA THR A 320 15.19 -14.76 0.59
C THR A 320 14.78 -13.39 0.07
N ILE A 321 13.59 -12.92 0.44
CA ILE A 321 13.06 -11.61 0.03
C ILE A 321 13.25 -10.59 1.15
N LEU A 322 12.68 -10.86 2.33
CA LEU A 322 12.84 -10.00 3.52
C LEU A 322 13.38 -10.80 4.72
N THR A 323 14.14 -10.14 5.55
CA THR A 323 14.72 -10.67 6.80
C THR A 323 14.44 -9.74 7.96
N SER A 324 14.47 -10.29 9.17
CA SER A 324 14.60 -9.55 10.41
C SER A 324 16.01 -9.79 10.97
N PRO A 325 16.81 -8.74 11.21
CA PRO A 325 18.11 -8.87 11.85
C PRO A 325 18.06 -9.54 13.23
N SER A 326 16.89 -9.54 13.88
CA SER A 326 16.70 -10.11 15.22
C SER A 326 15.99 -11.47 15.21
N PHE A 327 15.08 -11.71 14.25
CA PHE A 327 14.14 -12.84 14.33
C PHE A 327 14.15 -13.80 13.12
N GLY A 328 15.02 -13.55 12.13
CA GLY A 328 15.30 -14.49 11.04
C GLY A 328 14.55 -14.17 9.74
N LEU A 329 14.08 -15.19 9.02
CA LEU A 329 13.38 -15.06 7.74
C LEU A 329 12.00 -14.41 7.93
N VAL A 330 11.75 -13.33 7.19
CA VAL A 330 10.46 -12.62 7.20
C VAL A 330 9.65 -12.94 5.96
N SER A 331 10.29 -13.05 4.79
CA SER A 331 9.63 -13.62 3.63
C SER A 331 10.61 -14.26 2.66
N GLY A 332 10.13 -15.26 1.94
CA GLY A 332 10.91 -15.95 0.92
C GLY A 332 10.05 -16.85 0.05
N TYR A 333 10.57 -17.18 -1.13
CA TYR A 333 9.97 -18.15 -2.02
C TYR A 333 10.73 -19.47 -1.98
N ASN A 334 10.04 -20.56 -1.61
CA ASN A 334 10.57 -21.90 -1.64
C ASN A 334 9.85 -22.75 -2.68
N VAL A 335 10.61 -23.47 -3.51
CA VAL A 335 10.05 -24.46 -4.43
C VAL A 335 9.62 -25.69 -3.63
N TYR A 336 8.45 -26.22 -3.93
CA TYR A 336 7.89 -27.39 -3.23
C TYR A 336 7.13 -28.27 -4.21
N GLY A 337 7.68 -29.45 -4.50
CA GLY A 337 7.22 -30.29 -5.62
C GLY A 337 7.28 -29.53 -6.94
N ASN A 338 6.20 -29.59 -7.72
CA ASN A 338 6.10 -28.85 -8.99
C ASN A 338 5.65 -27.38 -8.80
N GLY A 339 5.26 -27.00 -7.59
CA GLY A 339 4.76 -25.68 -7.26
C GLY A 339 5.72 -24.92 -6.34
N GLY A 340 5.17 -24.22 -5.35
CA GLY A 340 5.98 -23.59 -4.32
C GLY A 340 5.19 -22.73 -3.35
N VAL A 341 5.87 -22.25 -2.33
CA VAL A 341 5.31 -21.39 -1.29
C VAL A 341 6.03 -20.06 -1.25
N LEU A 342 5.28 -18.97 -1.37
CA LEU A 342 5.66 -17.65 -0.91
C LEU A 342 5.30 -17.56 0.57
N PHE A 343 6.30 -17.68 1.43
CA PHE A 343 6.14 -17.49 2.87
C PHE A 343 6.20 -16.00 3.20
N VAL A 344 5.17 -15.48 3.87
CA VAL A 344 5.11 -14.10 4.34
C VAL A 344 4.82 -14.09 5.83
N ASN A 345 5.87 -13.97 6.62
CA ASN A 345 5.84 -14.00 8.08
C ASN A 345 5.50 -12.62 8.68
N LEU A 346 4.49 -11.96 8.11
CA LEU A 346 3.98 -10.64 8.51
C LEU A 346 2.45 -10.69 8.46
N PRO A 347 1.73 -10.12 9.44
CA PRO A 347 0.26 -10.19 9.48
C PRO A 347 -0.36 -9.12 8.59
N LEU A 348 -0.41 -9.39 7.29
CA LEU A 348 -0.70 -8.39 6.26
C LEU A 348 -2.07 -7.71 6.43
N ALA A 349 -3.15 -8.47 6.64
CA ALA A 349 -4.48 -7.88 6.82
C ALA A 349 -4.62 -7.14 8.16
N TYR A 350 -3.96 -7.63 9.20
CA TYR A 350 -3.90 -6.90 10.47
C TYR A 350 -3.19 -5.54 10.32
N LEU A 351 -2.04 -5.50 9.64
CA LEU A 351 -1.28 -4.26 9.43
C LEU A 351 -2.11 -3.25 8.64
N ASP A 352 -2.84 -3.69 7.61
CA ASP A 352 -3.77 -2.82 6.88
C ASP A 352 -4.86 -2.26 7.80
N GLY A 353 -5.47 -3.11 8.63
CA GLY A 353 -6.41 -2.70 9.68
C GLY A 353 -5.84 -1.72 10.72
N GLN A 354 -4.51 -1.65 10.84
CA GLN A 354 -3.75 -0.75 11.70
C GLN A 354 -3.06 0.36 10.91
N THR A 355 -3.58 0.75 9.76
CA THR A 355 -3.05 1.85 8.94
C THR A 355 -1.62 1.64 8.42
N ASP A 356 -1.20 0.41 8.15
CA ASP A 356 0.03 0.07 7.41
C ASP A 356 -0.23 -1.00 6.33
N GLY A 357 -1.01 -0.59 5.32
CA GLY A 357 -1.46 -1.47 4.23
C GLY A 357 -0.43 -1.69 3.12
N MET A 358 0.69 -0.98 3.09
CA MET A 358 1.62 -1.01 1.94
C MET A 358 2.06 -2.45 1.59
N LEU A 359 2.30 -3.28 2.61
CA LEU A 359 2.83 -4.62 2.42
C LEU A 359 1.79 -5.61 1.87
N ILE A 360 0.49 -5.50 2.23
CA ILE A 360 -0.52 -6.39 1.65
C ILE A 360 -0.63 -6.18 0.14
N HIS A 361 -0.61 -4.92 -0.30
CA HIS A 361 -0.55 -4.53 -1.70
C HIS A 361 0.70 -5.05 -2.40
N GLY A 362 1.87 -4.78 -1.83
CA GLY A 362 3.15 -5.21 -2.38
C GLY A 362 3.28 -6.73 -2.57
N PHE A 363 2.84 -7.51 -1.59
CA PHE A 363 2.88 -8.97 -1.70
C PHE A 363 1.79 -9.54 -2.61
N LEU A 364 0.60 -8.95 -2.67
CA LEU A 364 -0.43 -9.31 -3.66
C LEU A 364 0.07 -9.06 -5.08
N HIS A 365 0.65 -7.89 -5.32
CA HIS A 365 1.28 -7.54 -6.59
C HIS A 365 2.34 -8.56 -6.98
N TYR A 366 3.29 -8.85 -6.07
CA TYR A 366 4.35 -9.81 -6.31
C TYR A 366 3.82 -11.22 -6.59
N PHE A 367 2.90 -11.71 -5.76
CA PHE A 367 2.34 -13.05 -5.90
C PHE A 367 1.55 -13.20 -7.20
N GLY A 368 0.63 -12.29 -7.49
CA GLY A 368 -0.23 -12.34 -8.67
C GLY A 368 0.53 -12.03 -9.97
N THR A 369 1.28 -10.93 -10.01
CA THR A 369 1.82 -10.42 -11.29
C THR A 369 3.25 -10.90 -11.54
N ASN A 370 4.13 -10.92 -10.54
CA ASN A 370 5.53 -11.31 -10.74
C ASN A 370 5.72 -12.83 -10.67
N LEU A 371 5.10 -13.51 -9.70
CA LEU A 371 5.30 -14.94 -9.51
C LEU A 371 4.37 -15.78 -10.39
N LEU A 372 3.08 -15.41 -10.47
CA LEU A 372 2.07 -16.13 -11.23
C LEU A 372 1.85 -15.62 -12.64
N LYS A 373 2.41 -14.45 -12.99
CA LYS A 373 2.24 -13.82 -14.31
C LYS A 373 0.78 -13.63 -14.68
N LEU A 374 -0.08 -13.33 -13.71
CA LEU A 374 -1.49 -13.04 -13.98
C LEU A 374 -1.64 -11.71 -14.70
N PRO A 375 -2.66 -11.57 -15.55
CA PRO A 375 -3.03 -10.27 -16.07
C PRO A 375 -3.69 -9.46 -14.95
N SER A 376 -3.55 -8.14 -14.97
CA SER A 376 -4.17 -7.24 -13.98
C SER A 376 -4.85 -6.05 -14.64
N LEU A 377 -5.81 -5.45 -13.94
CA LEU A 377 -6.44 -4.19 -14.33
C LEU A 377 -5.72 -3.02 -13.63
N SER A 378 -5.14 -2.10 -14.38
CA SER A 378 -4.42 -0.95 -13.80
C SER A 378 -5.31 -0.13 -12.85
N ASN A 379 -4.74 0.32 -11.74
CA ASN A 379 -5.32 1.28 -10.80
C ASN A 379 -5.11 2.75 -11.23
N LEU A 380 -4.51 3.00 -12.40
CA LEU A 380 -4.34 4.35 -12.94
C LEU A 380 -4.88 4.48 -14.37
N PRO A 381 -5.37 5.67 -14.76
CA PRO A 381 -5.80 5.94 -16.13
C PRO A 381 -4.69 5.59 -17.13
N LYS A 382 -5.03 4.77 -18.14
CA LYS A 382 -4.10 4.34 -19.21
C LYS A 382 -2.85 3.60 -18.70
N ALA A 383 -2.88 3.09 -17.45
CA ALA A 383 -1.72 2.53 -16.76
C ALA A 383 -0.50 3.45 -16.75
N LYS A 384 -0.72 4.76 -16.65
CA LYS A 384 0.37 5.75 -16.60
C LYS A 384 0.71 6.07 -15.15
N GLY A 385 1.93 5.74 -14.74
CA GLY A 385 2.45 6.10 -13.42
C GLY A 385 2.46 7.62 -13.21
N GLY A 386 2.45 8.05 -11.96
CA GLY A 386 2.35 9.47 -11.68
C GLY A 386 2.54 9.85 -10.22
N LEU A 387 2.41 11.14 -9.94
CA LEU A 387 2.37 11.66 -8.58
C LEU A 387 1.19 12.61 -8.42
N VAL A 388 0.67 12.65 -7.20
CA VAL A 388 -0.11 13.77 -6.70
C VAL A 388 0.85 14.69 -5.97
N PHE A 389 0.94 15.96 -6.39
CA PHE A 389 1.66 16.98 -5.64
C PHE A 389 0.64 17.86 -4.93
N GLN A 390 0.57 17.73 -3.61
CA GLN A 390 -0.34 18.49 -2.77
C GLN A 390 0.36 19.73 -2.17
N TRP A 391 -0.23 20.90 -2.32
CA TRP A 391 0.25 22.15 -1.75
C TRP A 391 -0.62 22.56 -0.57
N HIS A 392 0.00 22.76 0.59
CA HIS A 392 -0.70 23.11 1.82
C HIS A 392 -0.64 24.62 2.06
N PHE A 393 -1.81 25.24 2.21
CA PHE A 393 -1.98 26.65 2.55
C PHE A 393 -2.57 26.73 3.97
N CYS A 394 -1.68 26.57 4.95
CA CYS A 394 -2.03 26.47 6.37
C CYS A 394 -2.35 27.84 7.00
N ALA A 395 -1.60 28.89 6.62
CA ALA A 395 -1.61 30.20 7.26
C ALA A 395 -1.22 31.34 6.30
N GLU A 396 -1.33 32.60 6.74
CA GLU A 396 -1.10 33.80 5.91
C GLU A 396 0.31 33.83 5.30
N ASP A 397 1.29 33.34 6.05
CA ASP A 397 2.71 33.32 5.68
C ASP A 397 3.01 32.49 4.41
N GLN A 398 2.06 31.68 3.94
CA GLN A 398 2.15 30.94 2.69
C GLN A 398 1.88 31.81 1.44
N ILE A 399 1.21 32.96 1.59
CA ILE A 399 0.73 33.77 0.45
C ILE A 399 1.89 34.41 -0.32
N GLN A 400 2.81 35.09 0.37
CA GLN A 400 3.93 35.77 -0.31
C GLN A 400 4.90 34.78 -0.98
N PRO A 401 5.33 33.69 -0.32
CA PRO A 401 6.08 32.62 -0.98
C PRO A 401 5.35 32.04 -2.18
N ALA A 402 4.03 31.87 -2.11
CA ALA A 402 3.27 31.39 -3.26
C ALA A 402 3.26 32.39 -4.43
N LEU A 403 3.17 33.70 -4.18
CA LEU A 403 3.31 34.70 -5.24
C LEU A 403 4.70 34.66 -5.89
N TYR A 404 5.76 34.43 -5.10
CA TYR A 404 7.11 34.23 -5.62
C TYR A 404 7.20 32.98 -6.50
N LEU A 405 6.76 31.81 -6.02
CA LEU A 405 6.76 30.57 -6.80
C LEU A 405 5.90 30.70 -8.08
N LYS A 406 4.86 31.53 -8.04
CA LYS A 406 4.00 31.82 -9.20
C LYS A 406 4.78 32.61 -10.24
N SER A 407 5.59 33.57 -9.82
CA SER A 407 6.49 34.32 -10.72
C SER A 407 7.53 33.42 -11.39
N LEU A 408 7.93 32.31 -10.75
CA LEU A 408 8.81 31.29 -11.31
C LEU A 408 8.08 30.28 -12.21
N GLY A 409 6.76 30.34 -12.29
CA GLY A 409 5.97 29.44 -13.14
C GLY A 409 5.86 28.01 -12.62
N VAL A 410 6.04 27.76 -11.32
CA VAL A 410 5.95 26.42 -10.70
C VAL A 410 4.66 25.68 -11.10
N TRP A 411 3.51 26.34 -10.97
CA TRP A 411 2.19 25.79 -11.30
C TRP A 411 1.87 25.70 -12.80
N ASN A 412 2.85 25.93 -13.69
CA ASN A 412 2.69 25.54 -15.10
C ASN A 412 2.95 24.05 -15.33
N ASN A 413 3.48 23.33 -14.33
CA ASN A 413 3.83 21.91 -14.45
C ASN A 413 2.69 20.95 -14.07
N GLY A 414 1.56 21.45 -13.58
CA GLY A 414 0.45 20.67 -13.04
C GLY A 414 -0.33 19.79 -14.04
N PRO A 415 -1.52 19.32 -13.64
CA PRO A 415 -2.31 19.82 -12.51
C PRO A 415 -1.83 19.32 -11.14
N PHE A 416 -2.12 20.08 -10.09
CA PHE A 416 -1.81 19.79 -8.69
C PHE A 416 -3.05 19.92 -7.79
N THR A 417 -2.95 19.40 -6.57
CA THR A 417 -3.94 19.60 -5.51
C THR A 417 -3.49 20.73 -4.59
N MET A 418 -4.39 21.66 -4.25
CA MET A 418 -4.21 22.69 -3.22
C MET A 418 -5.12 22.34 -2.05
N ALA A 419 -4.62 22.39 -0.82
CA ALA A 419 -5.40 22.24 0.40
C ALA A 419 -5.31 23.56 1.19
N VAL A 420 -6.45 24.10 1.62
CA VAL A 420 -6.52 25.46 2.18
C VAL A 420 -7.26 25.49 3.51
N THR A 421 -6.61 26.04 4.53
CA THR A 421 -7.28 26.47 5.76
C THR A 421 -7.70 27.93 5.57
N ALA A 422 -9.00 28.19 5.63
CA ALA A 422 -9.58 29.42 5.10
C ALA A 422 -9.82 30.50 6.16
N GLY A 423 -9.75 30.18 7.45
CA GLY A 423 -10.08 31.13 8.50
C GLY A 423 -9.05 32.23 8.72
N PRO A 424 -9.40 33.23 9.53
CA PRO A 424 -8.57 34.40 9.77
C PRO A 424 -7.44 34.16 10.78
N ASP A 425 -7.47 33.06 11.50
CA ASP A 425 -6.51 32.73 12.56
C ASP A 425 -5.75 31.43 12.23
N GLU A 426 -4.55 31.26 12.77
CA GLU A 426 -3.72 30.07 12.56
C GLU A 426 -3.73 29.12 13.77
N ALA A 427 -3.44 29.63 14.97
CA ALA A 427 -3.17 28.81 16.15
C ALA A 427 -4.13 29.06 17.31
N THR A 428 -4.56 30.29 17.49
CA THR A 428 -5.48 30.70 18.55
C THR A 428 -6.47 31.73 18.03
N PHE A 429 -7.68 31.73 18.58
CA PHE A 429 -8.68 32.73 18.20
C PHE A 429 -8.17 34.16 18.35
N GLY A 430 -8.25 34.93 17.26
CA GLY A 430 -7.87 36.34 17.20
C GLY A 430 -6.38 36.62 17.00
N ASP A 431 -5.55 35.62 16.65
CA ASP A 431 -4.15 35.89 16.28
C ASP A 431 -4.02 36.60 14.94
N GLY A 432 -5.00 36.42 14.03
CA GLY A 432 -5.02 37.09 12.73
C GLY A 432 -4.01 36.54 11.72
N ASP A 433 -3.35 35.41 12.02
CA ASP A 433 -2.26 34.84 11.22
C ASP A 433 -2.76 33.85 10.14
N GLY A 434 -4.09 33.72 9.95
CA GLY A 434 -4.70 32.80 8.99
C GLY A 434 -4.81 33.36 7.56
N ILE A 435 -5.08 32.50 6.58
CA ILE A 435 -5.27 32.88 5.16
C ILE A 435 -6.38 33.94 4.99
N ASN A 436 -7.41 33.87 5.85
CA ASN A 436 -8.58 34.76 5.85
C ASN A 436 -9.28 34.85 4.49
N LEU A 437 -9.63 33.69 3.93
CA LEU A 437 -10.06 33.57 2.54
C LEU A 437 -11.34 34.37 2.23
N ASP A 438 -12.20 34.60 3.22
CA ASP A 438 -13.41 35.42 3.07
C ASP A 438 -13.11 36.90 2.82
N ASN A 439 -11.97 37.40 3.32
CA ASN A 439 -11.67 38.83 3.34
C ASN A 439 -10.31 39.19 2.71
N ASN A 440 -9.58 38.22 2.15
CA ASN A 440 -8.26 38.40 1.56
C ASN A 440 -8.29 38.30 0.03
N PRO A 441 -8.38 39.42 -0.71
CA PRO A 441 -8.45 39.42 -2.17
C PRO A 441 -7.24 38.76 -2.82
N THR A 442 -6.06 38.85 -2.21
CA THR A 442 -4.83 38.23 -2.73
C THR A 442 -4.94 36.71 -2.68
N ALA A 443 -5.38 36.15 -1.56
CA ALA A 443 -5.60 34.71 -1.41
C ALA A 443 -6.69 34.20 -2.37
N ILE A 444 -7.83 34.90 -2.47
CA ILE A 444 -8.91 34.56 -3.41
C ILE A 444 -8.39 34.52 -4.86
N ASN A 445 -7.61 35.53 -5.26
CA ASN A 445 -7.04 35.61 -6.60
C ASN A 445 -6.02 34.49 -6.86
N LEU A 446 -5.30 34.06 -5.83
CA LEU A 446 -4.39 32.92 -5.92
C LEU A 446 -5.16 31.61 -6.13
N MET A 447 -6.26 31.38 -5.40
CA MET A 447 -7.12 30.20 -5.60
C MET A 447 -7.72 30.15 -7.01
N LYS A 448 -8.23 31.29 -7.50
CA LYS A 448 -8.72 31.42 -8.89
C LYS A 448 -7.61 31.17 -9.91
N TYR A 449 -6.39 31.60 -9.63
CA TYR A 449 -5.23 31.32 -10.48
C TYR A 449 -4.95 29.81 -10.57
N PHE A 450 -4.92 29.08 -9.45
CA PHE A 450 -4.73 27.62 -9.48
C PHE A 450 -5.81 26.91 -10.29
N ILE A 451 -7.08 27.29 -10.08
CA ILE A 451 -8.20 26.78 -10.88
C ILE A 451 -7.99 27.02 -12.38
N SER A 452 -7.48 28.20 -12.76
CA SER A 452 -7.20 28.52 -14.18
C SER A 452 -6.08 27.68 -14.80
N LYS A 453 -5.22 27.07 -13.97
CA LYS A 453 -4.16 26.14 -14.39
C LYS A 453 -4.63 24.69 -14.49
N GLY A 454 -5.88 24.42 -14.09
CA GLY A 454 -6.42 23.06 -14.01
C GLY A 454 -6.10 22.37 -12.68
N ASP A 455 -5.54 23.09 -11.71
CA ASP A 455 -5.34 22.57 -10.36
C ASP A 455 -6.67 22.43 -9.62
N HIS A 456 -6.71 21.55 -8.63
CA HIS A 456 -7.86 21.33 -7.77
C HIS A 456 -7.67 22.02 -6.43
N VAL A 457 -8.62 22.87 -6.01
CA VAL A 457 -8.58 23.56 -4.71
C VAL A 457 -9.55 22.88 -3.77
N GLY A 458 -9.02 22.30 -2.69
CA GLY A 458 -9.75 21.60 -1.64
C GLY A 458 -9.54 22.24 -0.26
N SER A 459 -10.16 21.63 0.74
CA SER A 459 -10.11 22.09 2.13
C SER A 459 -8.93 21.50 2.90
N GLN A 460 -8.33 22.28 3.81
CA GLN A 460 -7.37 21.81 4.81
C GLN A 460 -7.94 22.06 6.21
N GLY A 461 -8.88 21.22 6.64
CA GLY A 461 -9.42 21.21 8.00
C GLY A 461 -9.96 22.52 8.58
N GLY A 462 -9.78 22.67 9.88
CA GLY A 462 -10.79 23.20 10.78
C GLY A 462 -10.83 24.71 10.97
N TRP A 463 -10.84 25.49 9.90
CA TRP A 463 -10.93 26.94 9.93
C TRP A 463 -9.71 27.66 10.53
N ILE A 464 -9.13 27.13 11.62
CA ILE A 464 -7.92 27.57 12.32
C ILE A 464 -6.99 26.35 12.36
N HIS A 465 -5.87 26.42 11.65
CA HIS A 465 -5.06 25.25 11.27
C HIS A 465 -4.52 24.47 12.49
N ASP A 466 -3.70 25.14 13.30
CA ASP A 466 -3.02 24.52 14.44
C ASP A 466 -3.99 24.23 15.58
N TYR A 467 -5.03 25.08 15.75
CA TYR A 467 -6.10 24.82 16.72
C TYR A 467 -6.82 23.50 16.41
N TRP A 468 -7.17 23.26 15.15
CA TRP A 468 -7.72 21.97 14.73
C TRP A 468 -6.73 20.84 14.97
N GLY A 469 -5.53 20.96 14.42
CA GLY A 469 -4.49 19.93 14.47
C GLY A 469 -4.22 19.47 15.89
N LEU A 470 -4.30 20.40 16.84
CA LEU A 470 -4.05 20.17 18.24
C LEU A 470 -5.22 19.60 19.04
N TYR A 471 -6.42 20.13 18.83
CA TYR A 471 -7.54 19.90 19.75
C TYR A 471 -8.64 19.00 19.19
N ALA A 472 -8.71 18.75 17.88
CA ALA A 472 -9.64 17.78 17.33
C ALA A 472 -9.32 16.38 17.89
N SER A 473 -10.34 15.64 18.33
CA SER A 473 -10.15 14.30 18.91
C SER A 473 -11.34 13.40 18.59
N GLU A 474 -11.21 12.09 18.81
CA GLU A 474 -12.29 11.14 18.53
C GLU A 474 -13.59 11.41 19.32
N THR A 475 -13.57 12.24 20.38
CA THR A 475 -14.71 12.43 21.30
C THR A 475 -15.38 13.80 21.24
N ASN A 476 -14.88 14.76 20.46
CA ASN A 476 -15.34 16.15 20.51
C ASN A 476 -16.05 16.65 19.23
N GLN A 477 -16.64 15.73 18.45
CA GLN A 477 -17.40 16.08 17.24
C GLN A 477 -18.39 17.23 17.46
N SER A 478 -19.12 17.23 18.58
CA SER A 478 -20.18 18.21 18.86
C SER A 478 -19.69 19.66 18.92
N THR A 479 -18.41 19.88 19.22
CA THR A 479 -17.82 21.22 19.29
C THR A 479 -16.83 21.50 18.16
N PHE A 480 -16.28 20.47 17.51
CA PHE A 480 -15.28 20.65 16.44
C PHE A 480 -15.85 20.57 15.03
N GLN A 481 -17.00 19.92 14.78
CA GLN A 481 -17.54 19.79 13.42
C GLN A 481 -17.80 21.15 12.74
N GLN A 482 -18.16 22.18 13.51
CA GLN A 482 -18.40 23.54 12.99
C GLN A 482 -17.23 24.10 12.17
N TYR A 483 -16.01 23.72 12.55
CA TYR A 483 -14.79 24.18 11.91
C TYR A 483 -14.59 23.60 10.51
N LEU A 484 -15.04 22.36 10.27
CA LEU A 484 -15.11 21.80 8.92
C LEU A 484 -16.15 22.54 8.07
N VAL A 485 -17.31 22.88 8.67
CA VAL A 485 -18.40 23.58 7.98
C VAL A 485 -17.95 24.98 7.53
N LEU A 486 -17.30 25.74 8.42
CA LEU A 486 -16.79 27.09 8.11
C LEU A 486 -15.76 27.05 6.96
N ASN A 487 -14.80 26.13 7.04
CA ASN A 487 -13.78 26.00 6.00
C ASN A 487 -14.37 25.63 4.65
N HIS A 488 -15.25 24.62 4.65
CA HIS A 488 -15.96 24.16 3.46
C HIS A 488 -16.74 25.29 2.77
N GLN A 489 -17.44 26.10 3.55
CA GLN A 489 -18.21 27.24 3.04
C GLN A 489 -17.30 28.30 2.41
N ALA A 490 -16.23 28.71 3.10
CA ALA A 490 -15.32 29.74 2.61
C ALA A 490 -14.55 29.31 1.36
N VAL A 491 -14.03 28.08 1.32
CA VAL A 491 -13.34 27.55 0.13
C VAL A 491 -14.30 27.47 -1.04
N THR A 492 -15.52 26.97 -0.84
CA THR A 492 -16.54 26.90 -1.89
C THR A 492 -16.93 28.30 -2.39
N ALA A 493 -17.09 29.27 -1.48
CA ALA A 493 -17.45 30.64 -1.84
C ALA A 493 -16.34 31.34 -2.63
N ALA A 494 -15.07 31.21 -2.21
CA ALA A 494 -13.94 31.84 -2.86
C ALA A 494 -13.63 31.26 -4.26
N THR A 495 -13.85 29.95 -4.43
CA THR A 495 -13.55 29.23 -5.67
C THR A 495 -14.73 29.14 -6.64
N GLY A 496 -15.97 29.23 -6.13
CA GLY A 496 -17.18 28.96 -6.89
C GLY A 496 -17.33 27.50 -7.31
N ARG A 497 -16.62 26.57 -6.65
CA ARG A 497 -16.61 25.13 -6.95
C ARG A 497 -16.68 24.31 -5.65
N PRO A 498 -17.19 23.07 -5.69
CA PRO A 498 -17.06 22.16 -4.56
C PRO A 498 -15.59 21.85 -4.25
N ASP A 499 -15.24 21.82 -2.98
CA ASP A 499 -13.92 21.51 -2.41
C ASP A 499 -13.78 20.01 -2.12
N THR A 500 -13.85 19.15 -3.15
CA THR A 500 -14.00 17.69 -2.96
C THR A 500 -12.77 16.95 -2.42
N GLU A 501 -11.68 17.65 -2.12
CA GLU A 501 -10.41 17.09 -1.63
C GLU A 501 -10.10 17.69 -0.27
N TYR A 502 -9.54 16.87 0.62
CA TYR A 502 -9.25 17.28 1.99
C TYR A 502 -7.80 16.99 2.42
N ALA A 503 -7.23 17.85 3.25
CA ALA A 503 -6.09 17.52 4.08
C ALA A 503 -6.33 17.85 5.55
N SER A 504 -5.94 16.95 6.45
CA SER A 504 -6.06 17.19 7.89
C SER A 504 -4.90 18.07 8.37
N PRO A 505 -5.15 19.23 9.01
CA PRO A 505 -4.14 20.00 9.70
C PRO A 505 -3.35 19.11 10.67
N GLU A 506 -2.03 19.22 10.61
CA GLU A 506 -1.10 18.41 11.41
C GLU A 506 -1.32 16.89 11.30
N GLY A 507 -1.96 16.40 10.23
CA GLY A 507 -2.31 14.98 10.09
C GLY A 507 -3.42 14.48 11.03
N ASN A 508 -4.07 15.35 11.80
CA ASN A 508 -5.08 14.95 12.79
C ASN A 508 -6.46 14.76 12.15
N ALA A 509 -6.83 13.49 11.96
CA ALA A 509 -8.02 13.06 11.25
C ALA A 509 -8.92 12.12 12.09
N PRO A 510 -9.70 12.65 13.05
CA PRO A 510 -10.67 11.84 13.80
C PRO A 510 -11.65 11.09 12.89
N THR A 511 -12.08 9.90 13.28
CA THR A 511 -12.97 9.06 12.44
C THR A 511 -14.30 9.75 12.11
N TRP A 512 -14.86 10.53 13.05
CA TRP A 512 -16.07 11.31 12.81
C TRP A 512 -15.86 12.42 11.77
N ALA A 513 -14.66 13.00 11.67
CA ALA A 513 -14.35 14.03 10.70
C ALA A 513 -14.32 13.42 9.29
N ILE A 514 -13.70 12.26 9.13
CA ILE A 514 -13.70 11.52 7.85
C ILE A 514 -15.13 11.12 7.44
N THR A 515 -15.96 10.71 8.40
CA THR A 515 -17.39 10.42 8.14
C THR A 515 -18.17 11.66 7.70
N TRP A 516 -17.87 12.83 8.28
CA TRP A 516 -18.45 14.09 7.85
C TRP A 516 -18.02 14.42 6.41
N LEU A 517 -16.75 14.25 6.05
CA LEU A 517 -16.25 14.51 4.68
C LEU A 517 -17.01 13.68 3.64
N GLU A 518 -17.14 12.36 3.85
CA GLU A 518 -17.86 11.47 2.95
C GLU A 518 -19.32 11.92 2.74
N SER A 519 -19.95 12.36 3.83
CA SER A 519 -21.35 12.83 3.83
C SER A 519 -21.54 14.18 3.15
N ASN A 520 -20.47 14.95 2.94
CA ASN A 520 -20.51 16.31 2.39
C ASN A 520 -19.81 16.44 1.03
N GLY A 521 -19.73 15.34 0.28
CA GLY A 521 -19.32 15.37 -1.13
C GLY A 521 -17.81 15.34 -1.38
N PHE A 522 -17.00 15.17 -0.34
CA PHE A 522 -15.58 14.89 -0.51
C PHE A 522 -15.39 13.50 -1.12
N ASN A 523 -14.31 13.33 -1.87
CA ASN A 523 -13.99 12.09 -2.57
C ASN A 523 -12.65 11.48 -2.12
N GLY A 524 -11.74 12.29 -1.59
CA GLY A 524 -10.46 11.81 -1.09
C GLY A 524 -9.82 12.75 -0.08
N TYR A 525 -8.93 12.19 0.73
CA TYR A 525 -8.25 12.92 1.79
C TYR A 525 -6.78 12.51 1.93
N TYR A 526 -5.91 13.49 2.21
CA TYR A 526 -4.54 13.26 2.63
C TYR A 526 -4.51 12.45 3.93
N PHE A 527 -3.63 11.45 4.00
CA PHE A 527 -3.55 10.57 5.15
C PHE A 527 -2.12 10.31 5.59
N THR A 528 -1.90 10.32 6.90
CA THR A 528 -0.59 10.01 7.52
C THR A 528 -0.43 8.55 7.89
N GLY A 529 -1.50 7.74 7.75
CA GLY A 529 -1.43 6.28 7.75
C GLY A 529 -1.23 5.72 6.33
N HIS A 530 -0.93 4.42 6.26
CA HIS A 530 -0.56 3.64 5.06
C HIS A 530 0.58 4.27 4.25
N THR A 531 1.47 5.03 4.89
CA THR A 531 2.53 5.79 4.20
C THR A 531 3.29 4.94 3.18
N GLY A 532 3.62 5.52 2.03
CA GLY A 532 4.26 4.79 0.94
C GLY A 532 3.35 3.85 0.13
N SER A 533 2.06 3.75 0.45
CA SER A 533 1.07 3.06 -0.41
C SER A 533 0.57 3.97 -1.53
N GLU A 534 -0.12 3.36 -2.49
CA GLU A 534 -0.96 4.06 -3.46
C GLU A 534 -2.18 4.71 -2.77
N PRO A 535 -2.96 5.54 -3.48
CA PRO A 535 -4.31 5.85 -3.04
C PRO A 535 -5.09 4.55 -2.77
N THR A 536 -5.71 4.45 -1.60
CA THR A 536 -6.27 3.18 -1.09
C THR A 536 -7.52 3.42 -0.25
N ARG A 537 -8.36 2.39 -0.11
CA ARG A 537 -9.44 2.36 0.89
C ARG A 537 -8.85 2.10 2.27
N ALA A 538 -8.76 3.14 3.07
CA ALA A 538 -8.11 3.04 4.39
C ALA A 538 -8.97 2.28 5.40
N TYR A 539 -8.46 1.13 5.82
CA TYR A 539 -8.95 0.43 7.00
C TYR A 539 -8.39 1.10 8.27
N ARG A 540 -9.26 1.31 9.26
CA ARG A 540 -8.88 1.85 10.58
C ARG A 540 -9.53 1.01 11.67
N ASN A 541 -8.75 0.62 12.68
CA ASN A 541 -9.20 -0.25 13.76
C ASN A 541 -9.83 -1.56 13.23
N GLY A 542 -9.24 -2.12 12.16
CA GLY A 542 -9.70 -3.35 11.53
C GLY A 542 -11.00 -3.24 10.72
N ALA A 543 -11.47 -2.03 10.39
CA ALA A 543 -12.69 -1.83 9.62
C ALA A 543 -12.54 -0.76 8.54
N LEU A 544 -13.23 -0.95 7.41
CA LEU A 544 -13.44 0.08 6.40
C LEU A 544 -14.67 0.90 6.78
N LEU A 545 -14.44 2.10 7.33
CA LEU A 545 -15.51 2.95 7.86
C LEU A 545 -16.18 3.81 6.77
N ASN A 546 -15.41 4.25 5.76
CA ASN A 546 -15.83 5.23 4.77
C ASN A 546 -15.52 4.75 3.34
N PRO A 547 -16.26 3.74 2.82
CA PRO A 547 -15.94 3.08 1.55
C PRO A 547 -16.07 3.96 0.30
N GLY A 548 -16.73 5.12 0.41
CA GLY A 548 -16.87 6.12 -0.65
C GLY A 548 -15.71 7.12 -0.72
N LEU A 549 -14.81 7.15 0.28
CA LEU A 549 -13.62 7.98 0.31
C LEU A 549 -12.36 7.20 -0.04
N TRP A 550 -11.41 7.89 -0.65
CA TRP A 550 -10.07 7.39 -0.92
C TRP A 550 -9.04 8.12 -0.05
N ALA A 551 -8.24 7.34 0.68
CA ALA A 551 -7.10 7.89 1.39
C ALA A 551 -5.93 8.08 0.43
N TYR A 552 -5.19 9.17 0.61
CA TYR A 552 -3.96 9.48 -0.12
C TYR A 552 -2.81 9.53 0.87
N PRO A 553 -2.13 8.40 1.08
CA PRO A 553 -1.03 8.32 2.01
C PRO A 553 0.14 9.20 1.61
N VAL A 554 0.69 9.93 2.58
CA VAL A 554 1.94 10.68 2.38
C VAL A 554 3.10 9.75 2.05
N MET A 555 3.94 10.18 1.11
CA MET A 555 5.19 9.52 0.74
C MET A 555 6.38 10.19 1.46
N PRO A 556 6.97 9.55 2.48
CA PRO A 556 8.10 10.14 3.21
C PRO A 556 9.46 9.85 2.55
N PHE A 557 10.43 10.71 2.83
CA PHE A 557 11.85 10.40 2.76
C PHE A 557 12.37 10.03 4.15
N GLY A 558 12.30 8.74 4.48
CA GLY A 558 12.66 8.23 5.79
C GLY A 558 11.71 8.77 6.87
N LYS A 559 12.17 9.77 7.61
CA LYS A 559 11.41 10.43 8.70
C LYS A 559 10.73 11.72 8.28
N TYR A 560 11.03 12.23 7.08
CA TYR A 560 10.68 13.57 6.64
C TYR A 560 9.74 13.51 5.45
N ALA A 561 8.99 14.56 5.21
CA ALA A 561 8.11 14.69 4.06
C ALA A 561 8.05 16.12 3.50
N THR A 562 8.55 17.14 4.22
CA THR A 562 8.54 18.54 3.76
C THR A 562 9.91 19.20 3.64
N PHE A 563 9.96 20.31 2.91
CA PHE A 563 11.14 21.16 2.78
C PHE A 563 11.59 21.79 4.10
N GLU A 564 10.64 22.18 4.95
CA GLU A 564 10.90 22.70 6.28
C GLU A 564 11.57 21.65 7.16
N GLU A 565 11.13 20.39 7.09
CA GLU A 565 11.78 19.29 7.80
C GLU A 565 13.18 19.02 7.27
N PHE A 566 13.38 19.03 5.94
CA PHE A 566 14.72 18.90 5.36
C PHE A 566 15.67 19.99 5.86
N GLN A 567 15.19 21.23 5.96
CA GLN A 567 15.96 22.34 6.50
C GLN A 567 16.25 22.16 8.00
N LEU A 568 15.21 21.89 8.79
CA LEU A 568 15.29 21.73 10.24
C LEU A 568 16.28 20.63 10.64
N TYR A 569 16.29 19.53 9.90
CA TYR A 569 17.14 18.37 10.16
C TYR A 569 18.40 18.32 9.29
N SER A 570 18.69 19.40 8.55
CA SER A 570 19.90 19.52 7.71
C SER A 570 20.09 18.34 6.75
N VAL A 571 19.00 17.86 6.15
CA VAL A 571 19.03 16.80 5.15
C VAL A 571 19.73 17.33 3.90
N PRO A 572 20.78 16.67 3.39
CA PRO A 572 21.50 17.17 2.22
C PRO A 572 20.58 17.34 1.01
N THR A 573 20.61 18.52 0.38
CA THR A 573 19.80 18.81 -0.82
C THR A 573 20.01 17.79 -1.94
N THR A 574 21.23 17.25 -2.06
CA THR A 574 21.54 16.16 -3.01
C THR A 574 20.73 14.91 -2.74
N ASP A 575 20.52 14.56 -1.48
CA ASP A 575 19.77 13.36 -1.09
C ASP A 575 18.28 13.57 -1.34
N VAL A 576 17.77 14.78 -1.09
CA VAL A 576 16.39 15.16 -1.41
C VAL A 576 16.13 15.07 -2.92
N ILE A 577 17.03 15.61 -3.76
CA ILE A 577 16.93 15.52 -5.23
C ILE A 577 16.98 14.05 -5.70
N ASN A 578 17.91 13.26 -5.16
CA ASN A 578 18.05 11.85 -5.50
C ASN A 578 16.80 11.04 -5.13
N TRP A 579 16.21 11.34 -3.98
CA TRP A 579 14.97 10.70 -3.53
C TRP A 579 13.81 11.02 -4.47
N TYR A 580 13.52 12.30 -4.76
CA TYR A 580 12.45 12.67 -5.67
C TYR A 580 12.64 12.07 -7.06
N THR A 581 13.86 12.10 -7.60
CA THR A 581 14.20 11.48 -8.88
C THR A 581 13.92 9.98 -8.87
N SER A 582 14.36 9.28 -7.82
CA SER A 582 14.13 7.84 -7.65
C SER A 582 12.65 7.51 -7.51
N LEU A 583 11.89 8.33 -6.77
CA LEU A 583 10.46 8.17 -6.58
C LEU A 583 9.70 8.32 -7.91
N ILE A 584 10.00 9.38 -8.69
CA ILE A 584 9.40 9.62 -10.01
C ILE A 584 9.69 8.45 -10.96
N ASN A 585 10.92 7.94 -10.97
CA ASN A 585 11.28 6.76 -11.78
C ASN A 585 10.57 5.49 -11.30
N PHE A 586 10.43 5.32 -10.00
CA PHE A 586 9.74 4.18 -9.39
C PHE A 586 8.26 4.16 -9.81
N VAL A 587 7.53 5.27 -9.67
CA VAL A 587 6.10 5.31 -10.00
C VAL A 587 5.86 5.11 -11.51
N ALA A 588 6.73 5.66 -12.36
CA ALA A 588 6.66 5.46 -13.80
C ALA A 588 6.91 3.99 -14.20
N SER A 589 7.93 3.36 -13.61
CA SER A 589 8.31 1.97 -13.94
C SER A 589 7.27 0.95 -13.49
N ASN A 590 6.68 1.18 -12.30
CA ASN A 590 5.72 0.28 -11.68
C ASN A 590 4.26 0.61 -12.05
N ARG A 591 4.00 1.73 -12.74
CA ARG A 591 2.65 2.22 -13.11
C ARG A 591 1.77 2.43 -11.89
N THR A 592 2.36 3.03 -10.87
CA THR A 592 1.74 3.32 -9.57
C THR A 592 1.69 4.83 -9.34
N SER A 593 1.01 5.27 -8.29
CA SER A 593 0.97 6.67 -7.85
C SER A 593 1.35 6.83 -6.39
N ARG A 594 1.91 7.99 -6.03
CA ARG A 594 2.22 8.39 -4.65
C ARG A 594 1.86 9.86 -4.44
N LEU A 595 1.51 10.24 -3.21
CA LEU A 595 1.31 11.63 -2.83
C LEU A 595 2.56 12.20 -2.18
N ILE A 596 3.09 13.29 -2.72
CA ILE A 596 4.07 14.16 -2.08
C ILE A 596 3.39 15.49 -1.73
N TYR A 597 3.92 16.20 -0.74
CA TYR A 597 3.36 17.50 -0.38
C TYR A 597 4.43 18.54 -0.05
N ALA A 598 4.04 19.81 -0.11
CA ALA A 598 4.87 20.94 0.27
C ALA A 598 4.03 22.13 0.73
N HIS A 599 4.62 22.99 1.54
CA HIS A 599 4.10 24.34 1.75
C HIS A 599 4.84 25.32 0.83
N PRO A 600 4.16 26.37 0.32
CA PRO A 600 4.81 27.43 -0.43
C PRO A 600 6.02 28.04 0.29
N LEU A 601 5.94 28.23 1.62
CA LEU A 601 7.01 28.77 2.43
C LEU A 601 8.30 27.95 2.30
N GLY A 602 8.30 26.67 2.69
CA GLY A 602 9.48 25.82 2.57
C GLY A 602 9.94 25.66 1.13
N ALA A 603 9.01 25.44 0.19
CA ALA A 603 9.35 25.23 -1.22
C ALA A 603 10.02 26.45 -1.86
N SER A 604 9.72 27.67 -1.40
CA SER A 604 10.35 28.91 -1.89
C SER A 604 11.86 28.99 -1.63
N SER A 605 12.35 28.23 -0.64
CA SER A 605 13.78 28.11 -0.32
C SER A 605 14.47 26.95 -1.04
N TYR A 606 13.73 26.13 -1.79
CA TYR A 606 14.21 24.91 -2.45
C TYR A 606 13.88 24.88 -3.95
N THR A 607 14.00 26.02 -4.63
CA THR A 607 13.67 26.17 -6.06
C THR A 607 14.50 25.28 -6.98
N ASP A 608 15.75 24.98 -6.65
CA ASP A 608 16.59 24.02 -7.40
C ASP A 608 16.07 22.58 -7.30
N VAL A 609 15.52 22.20 -6.14
CA VAL A 609 14.88 20.89 -5.96
C VAL A 609 13.59 20.81 -6.76
N LEU A 610 12.75 21.85 -6.72
CA LEU A 610 11.55 21.93 -7.56
C LEU A 610 11.89 21.83 -9.05
N THR A 611 12.94 22.52 -9.49
CA THR A 611 13.43 22.46 -10.87
C THR A 611 13.83 21.04 -11.25
N SER A 612 14.51 20.31 -10.34
CA SER A 612 14.89 18.91 -10.55
C SER A 612 13.68 17.98 -10.65
N ILE A 613 12.70 18.14 -9.75
CA ILE A 613 11.43 17.39 -9.77
C ILE A 613 10.73 17.56 -11.12
N PHE A 614 10.52 18.81 -11.55
CA PHE A 614 9.79 19.07 -12.79
C PHE A 614 10.57 18.66 -14.04
N THR A 615 11.89 18.80 -14.03
CA THR A 615 12.73 18.33 -15.15
C THR A 615 12.58 16.82 -15.35
N GLN A 616 12.68 16.03 -14.28
CA GLN A 616 12.53 14.58 -14.36
C GLN A 616 11.10 14.17 -14.76
N ALA A 617 10.09 14.77 -14.13
CA ALA A 617 8.69 14.50 -14.45
C ALA A 617 8.35 14.84 -15.91
N ASN A 618 8.83 15.97 -16.42
CA ASN A 618 8.61 16.39 -17.81
C ASN A 618 9.32 15.47 -18.80
N ALA A 619 10.53 14.99 -18.50
CA ALA A 619 11.24 14.03 -19.34
C ALA A 619 10.43 12.73 -19.50
N LEU A 620 9.92 12.16 -18.41
CA LEU A 620 9.08 10.94 -18.47
C LEU A 620 7.70 11.20 -19.07
N LYS A 621 7.13 12.39 -18.88
CA LYS A 621 5.86 12.81 -19.50
C LYS A 621 5.98 12.85 -21.02
N LEU A 622 7.09 13.36 -21.57
CA LEU A 622 7.37 13.35 -23.02
C LEU A 622 7.47 11.94 -23.59
N LEU A 623 7.96 10.98 -22.80
CA LEU A 623 7.98 9.55 -23.15
C LEU A 623 6.61 8.86 -22.97
N GLY A 624 5.59 9.58 -22.48
CA GLY A 624 4.27 9.04 -22.20
C GLY A 624 4.19 8.15 -20.95
N GLN A 625 5.22 8.14 -20.11
CA GLN A 625 5.35 7.23 -18.95
C GLN A 625 4.88 7.85 -17.62
N PHE A 626 4.79 9.19 -17.57
CA PHE A 626 4.46 9.92 -16.35
C PHE A 626 3.33 10.92 -16.56
N THR A 627 2.51 11.14 -15.54
CA THR A 627 1.63 12.31 -15.45
C THR A 627 1.52 12.82 -14.01
N TRP A 628 1.27 14.11 -13.88
CA TRP A 628 0.74 14.69 -12.65
C TRP A 628 -0.76 14.41 -12.58
N TYR A 629 -1.23 14.11 -11.37
CA TYR A 629 -2.64 13.89 -11.06
C TYR A 629 -3.07 14.81 -9.92
N THR A 630 -4.33 15.23 -9.94
CA THR A 630 -5.03 15.64 -8.72
C THR A 630 -5.53 14.40 -7.96
N MET A 631 -5.90 14.54 -6.69
CA MET A 631 -6.54 13.43 -5.96
C MET A 631 -7.86 13.04 -6.64
N SER A 632 -8.65 14.01 -7.12
CA SER A 632 -9.92 13.75 -7.78
C SER A 632 -9.78 13.00 -9.09
N ASP A 633 -8.71 13.24 -9.87
CA ASP A 633 -8.46 12.49 -11.11
C ASP A 633 -8.38 10.97 -10.84
N ILE A 634 -7.55 10.59 -9.85
CA ILE A 634 -7.36 9.18 -9.49
C ILE A 634 -8.61 8.64 -8.79
N THR A 635 -9.21 9.37 -7.87
CA THR A 635 -10.42 8.93 -7.15
C THR A 635 -11.57 8.68 -8.11
N ASN A 636 -11.84 9.58 -9.04
CA ASN A 636 -12.93 9.44 -10.01
C ASN A 636 -12.68 8.23 -10.93
N PHE A 637 -11.44 8.05 -11.39
CA PHE A 637 -11.05 6.87 -12.15
C PHE A 637 -11.28 5.58 -11.34
N ASN A 638 -10.79 5.53 -10.10
CA ASN A 638 -10.87 4.34 -9.27
C ASN A 638 -12.31 4.00 -8.89
N ARG A 639 -13.16 4.98 -8.58
CA ARG A 639 -14.60 4.75 -8.36
C ARG A 639 -15.29 4.19 -9.59
N SER A 640 -14.95 4.67 -10.79
CA SER A 640 -15.44 4.07 -12.04
C SER A 640 -14.91 2.64 -12.19
N ARG A 641 -13.61 2.44 -11.96
CA ARG A 641 -12.91 1.16 -12.09
C ARG A 641 -13.52 0.06 -11.22
N LEU A 642 -13.99 0.38 -10.02
CA LEU A 642 -14.70 -0.58 -9.15
C LEU A 642 -15.95 -1.21 -9.81
N ASN A 643 -16.52 -0.58 -10.85
CA ASN A 643 -17.66 -1.10 -11.59
C ASN A 643 -17.27 -1.93 -12.84
N VAL A 644 -15.96 -2.11 -13.11
CA VAL A 644 -15.50 -2.97 -14.20
C VAL A 644 -15.68 -4.43 -13.79
N THR A 645 -16.42 -5.18 -14.59
CA THR A 645 -16.46 -6.64 -14.50
C THR A 645 -15.63 -7.21 -15.64
N TRP A 646 -14.66 -8.07 -15.34
CA TRP A 646 -13.82 -8.68 -16.37
C TRP A 646 -13.38 -10.11 -16.00
N SER A 647 -12.93 -10.86 -16.99
CA SER A 647 -12.42 -12.23 -16.83
C SER A 647 -11.31 -12.50 -17.83
N ALA A 648 -10.42 -13.44 -17.50
CA ALA A 648 -9.52 -14.06 -18.45
C ALA A 648 -9.67 -15.58 -18.35
N THR A 649 -9.96 -16.22 -19.48
CA THR A 649 -10.22 -17.65 -19.58
C THR A 649 -9.18 -18.29 -20.47
N ASP A 650 -8.55 -19.34 -19.97
CA ASP A 650 -7.63 -20.16 -20.74
C ASP A 650 -8.39 -20.99 -21.80
N MET A 651 -8.00 -20.86 -23.06
CA MET A 651 -8.57 -21.57 -24.20
C MET A 651 -7.63 -22.68 -24.72
N GLY A 652 -6.66 -23.10 -23.91
CA GLY A 652 -5.62 -24.06 -24.26
C GLY A 652 -4.36 -23.37 -24.78
N SER A 653 -4.34 -22.99 -26.06
CA SER A 653 -3.18 -22.32 -26.70
C SER A 653 -3.19 -20.79 -26.55
N SER A 654 -4.28 -20.23 -26.04
CA SER A 654 -4.49 -18.79 -25.90
C SER A 654 -5.34 -18.48 -24.68
N TRP A 655 -5.51 -17.20 -24.42
CA TRP A 655 -6.40 -16.62 -23.42
C TRP A 655 -7.45 -15.76 -24.11
N ALA A 656 -8.69 -15.88 -23.65
CA ALA A 656 -9.79 -15.00 -24.01
C ALA A 656 -10.12 -14.06 -22.85
N PHE A 657 -10.26 -12.78 -23.16
CA PHE A 657 -10.57 -11.72 -22.19
C PHE A 657 -11.90 -11.09 -22.55
N ALA A 658 -12.73 -10.88 -21.55
CA ALA A 658 -14.00 -10.16 -21.68
C ALA A 658 -14.14 -9.17 -20.52
N ALA A 659 -14.50 -7.94 -20.84
CA ALA A 659 -14.71 -6.86 -19.89
C ALA A 659 -15.97 -6.08 -20.21
N SER A 660 -16.61 -5.57 -19.16
CA SER A 660 -17.79 -4.71 -19.26
C SER A 660 -17.83 -3.66 -18.16
N HIS A 661 -18.51 -2.56 -18.42
CA HIS A 661 -18.75 -1.49 -17.47
C HIS A 661 -20.12 -0.85 -17.75
N PRO A 662 -20.89 -0.44 -16.72
CA PRO A 662 -22.25 0.08 -16.90
C PRO A 662 -22.34 1.35 -17.76
N THR A 663 -21.31 2.20 -17.74
CA THR A 663 -21.29 3.46 -18.52
C THR A 663 -20.17 3.55 -19.56
N SER A 664 -18.91 3.42 -19.16
CA SER A 664 -17.77 3.44 -20.10
C SER A 664 -16.53 2.72 -19.55
N LEU A 665 -15.80 2.02 -20.43
CA LEU A 665 -14.48 1.44 -20.19
C LEU A 665 -13.34 2.42 -20.54
N ALA A 666 -13.64 3.67 -20.91
CA ALA A 666 -12.60 4.62 -21.33
C ALA A 666 -11.43 4.69 -20.33
N ASN A 667 -10.20 4.60 -20.85
CA ASN A 667 -8.94 4.64 -20.11
C ASN A 667 -8.66 3.43 -19.20
N MET A 668 -9.58 2.47 -19.07
CA MET A 668 -9.31 1.20 -18.38
C MET A 668 -8.25 0.43 -19.14
N THR A 669 -7.28 -0.13 -18.41
CA THR A 669 -6.10 -0.76 -19.03
C THR A 669 -5.81 -2.11 -18.39
N TRP A 670 -5.76 -3.15 -19.21
CA TRP A 670 -5.28 -4.47 -18.79
C TRP A 670 -3.79 -4.58 -19.07
N LEU A 671 -3.03 -4.98 -18.06
CA LEU A 671 -1.61 -5.28 -18.15
C LEU A 671 -1.44 -6.79 -18.29
N LEU A 672 -0.81 -7.21 -19.38
CA LEU A 672 -0.53 -8.62 -19.66
C LEU A 672 0.99 -8.83 -19.67
N PRO A 673 1.57 -9.53 -18.68
CA PRO A 673 3.01 -9.80 -18.64
C PRO A 673 3.53 -10.45 -19.92
N LYS A 674 4.50 -9.82 -20.60
CA LYS A 674 5.08 -10.35 -21.85
C LYS A 674 5.74 -11.72 -21.69
N ALA A 675 6.08 -12.08 -20.45
CA ALA A 675 6.64 -13.39 -20.11
C ALA A 675 5.62 -14.54 -20.24
N ALA A 676 4.31 -14.25 -20.28
CA ALA A 676 3.26 -15.27 -20.38
C ALA A 676 2.29 -15.02 -21.55
N TYR A 677 2.23 -13.79 -22.08
CA TYR A 677 1.27 -13.37 -23.09
C TYR A 677 1.96 -12.85 -24.35
N ALA A 678 1.51 -13.33 -25.51
CA ALA A 678 1.84 -12.74 -26.79
C ALA A 678 1.04 -11.45 -27.02
N GLN A 679 1.34 -10.73 -28.10
CA GLN A 679 0.63 -9.48 -28.42
C GLN A 679 -0.90 -9.70 -28.48
N PRO A 680 -1.68 -8.94 -27.68
CA PRO A 680 -3.13 -9.07 -27.67
C PRO A 680 -3.78 -8.61 -28.99
N VAL A 681 -4.89 -9.25 -29.36
CA VAL A 681 -5.71 -8.92 -30.51
C VAL A 681 -7.13 -8.60 -30.04
N VAL A 682 -7.59 -7.38 -30.29
CA VAL A 682 -8.94 -6.92 -29.95
C VAL A 682 -9.95 -7.59 -30.88
N THR A 683 -10.98 -8.21 -30.32
CA THR A 683 -12.01 -8.94 -31.08
C THR A 683 -13.38 -8.27 -31.04
N LEU A 684 -13.66 -7.46 -30.01
CA LEU A 684 -14.86 -6.62 -29.90
C LEU A 684 -14.54 -5.34 -29.13
N GLY A 685 -15.16 -4.23 -29.52
CA GLY A 685 -14.96 -2.92 -28.91
C GLY A 685 -13.79 -2.17 -29.52
N SER A 686 -13.30 -1.14 -28.84
CA SER A 686 -12.18 -0.32 -29.30
C SER A 686 -11.14 -0.19 -28.20
N ALA A 687 -9.93 -0.67 -28.47
CA ALA A 687 -8.78 -0.54 -27.59
C ALA A 687 -7.50 -0.34 -28.38
N THR A 688 -6.54 0.34 -27.74
CA THR A 688 -5.17 0.51 -28.22
C THR A 688 -4.28 -0.51 -27.52
N VAL A 689 -3.54 -1.32 -28.30
CA VAL A 689 -2.56 -2.26 -27.75
C VAL A 689 -1.17 -1.64 -27.82
N VAL A 690 -0.60 -1.29 -26.66
CA VAL A 690 0.74 -0.72 -26.55
C VAL A 690 1.75 -1.84 -26.34
N GLY A 691 2.69 -1.95 -27.27
CA GLY A 691 3.77 -2.93 -27.27
C GLY A 691 5.15 -2.39 -26.91
N THR A 692 5.30 -1.08 -26.75
CA THR A 692 6.58 -0.43 -26.43
C THR A 692 6.99 -0.56 -24.97
N ASP A 693 6.04 -0.92 -24.11
CA ASP A 693 6.30 -1.24 -22.71
C ASP A 693 7.22 -2.46 -22.58
N THR A 694 8.22 -2.43 -21.71
CA THR A 694 9.24 -3.48 -21.67
C THR A 694 8.77 -4.75 -20.97
N THR A 695 7.79 -4.66 -20.06
CA THR A 695 7.38 -5.77 -19.20
C THR A 695 5.98 -6.30 -19.52
N ASN A 696 5.09 -5.44 -20.03
CA ASN A 696 3.70 -5.79 -20.28
C ASN A 696 3.24 -5.43 -21.70
N TRP A 697 2.20 -6.10 -22.18
CA TRP A 697 1.31 -5.53 -23.18
C TRP A 697 0.25 -4.71 -22.46
N LEU A 698 0.00 -3.48 -22.90
CA LEU A 698 -1.09 -2.66 -22.34
C LEU A 698 -2.26 -2.65 -23.31
N VAL A 699 -3.41 -3.16 -22.89
CA VAL A 699 -4.66 -3.09 -23.66
C VAL A 699 -5.49 -1.95 -23.08
N ILE A 700 -5.45 -0.78 -23.72
CA ILE A 700 -6.08 0.45 -23.24
C ILE A 700 -7.42 0.63 -23.96
N ALA A 701 -8.53 0.54 -23.24
CA ALA A 701 -9.85 0.77 -23.81
C ALA A 701 -10.03 2.25 -24.21
N ASN A 702 -10.46 2.47 -25.45
CA ASN A 702 -10.72 3.81 -25.99
C ASN A 702 -12.12 4.34 -25.62
N GLY A 703 -13.01 3.49 -25.09
CA GLY A 703 -14.38 3.81 -24.71
C GLY A 703 -15.33 2.60 -24.79
N GLY A 704 -16.64 2.85 -24.83
CA GLY A 704 -17.67 1.80 -24.93
C GLY A 704 -17.94 1.07 -23.61
N THR A 705 -18.98 0.24 -23.56
CA THR A 705 -19.38 -0.51 -22.35
C THR A 705 -18.89 -1.96 -22.33
N SER A 706 -18.25 -2.42 -23.41
CA SER A 706 -17.76 -3.80 -23.53
C SER A 706 -16.49 -3.86 -24.37
N LEU A 707 -15.58 -4.74 -23.97
CA LEU A 707 -14.33 -5.02 -24.68
C LEU A 707 -14.05 -6.53 -24.62
N THR A 708 -13.69 -7.13 -25.74
CA THR A 708 -13.11 -8.48 -25.75
C THR A 708 -11.82 -8.49 -26.55
N PHE A 709 -10.86 -9.28 -26.10
CA PHE A 709 -9.60 -9.49 -26.79
C PHE A 709 -9.02 -10.87 -26.48
N THR A 710 -8.08 -11.32 -27.27
CA THR A 710 -7.38 -12.60 -27.08
C THR A 710 -5.88 -12.39 -27.05
N SER A 711 -5.15 -13.26 -26.38
CA SER A 711 -3.68 -13.30 -26.44
C SER A 711 -3.20 -14.75 -26.46
N ALA A 712 -2.30 -15.09 -27.39
CA ALA A 712 -1.67 -16.41 -27.38
C ALA A 712 -0.76 -16.57 -26.16
N LYS A 713 -0.59 -17.80 -25.68
CA LYS A 713 0.39 -18.10 -24.62
C LYS A 713 1.81 -18.03 -25.19
N VAL A 714 2.73 -17.49 -24.41
CA VAL A 714 4.17 -17.62 -24.68
C VAL A 714 4.61 -18.98 -24.12
N GLN A 715 5.32 -19.76 -24.94
CA GLN A 715 5.88 -21.06 -24.54
C GLN A 715 7.15 -20.90 -23.70
#